data_AF-A0A535PDB5-F1
#
_entry.id   AF-A0A535PDB5-F1
#
_cell.length_a   1.000
_cell.length_b   1.000
_cell.length_c   1.000
_cell.angle_alpha   90.00
_cell.angle_beta   90.00
_cell.angle_gamma   90.00
#
_symmetry.space_group_name_H-M   'P 1'
#
loop_
_entity.id
_entity.type
_entity.pdbx_description
1 polymer ?
#
loop_
_entity_poly.entity_id
_entity_poly.type
_entity_poly.pdbx_seq_one_letter_code
_entity_poly.pdbx_strand_id
1 'polypeptide(L)'
;MDAQARPHREEHVRLARPALAIVRARHPDPRRDPGRGARPPGVPRDHRAVADRPLGAQRGLTRDQAPPWAEASAYSLYDYAIADDLGGTAAHANLRDRAWRRGIRLASDMVPNHMGIDSRWVVEHPDWFLSLPYSPYPAYTFNGPDLSSDDRVAIVLEDHYWDGTDAAVVFKRVDRGSGEERYVYHGNDGTSFPWNDTAQLDYLRADTREAVIQTILHVARQFPVIRFDAAMVLAKRHIQRLWHPLPGHGGAIPSRAEQAMSKRDFDRAMPAEFWRDVVDRVAAEAPGTLLLAEAFWLMEGYFVRTLGMHRVYNSAFMNLLRDERNADYRKVMRETLEFDPEILKRFVNFVNNPDEKTAVEQFGTGDKYFGVATLMATMPGLPMFGHGQFEGFTEKYGMEFRRARMVEEVNEGLYAHHRRVIVPLLHRRAQFAEVRDFLLYDVGGDDGSVREDVFAYSNIGPRGERSLLVYHNRFGDTSGWIRDSVAYSVRVPDSSERTLIGRTLADGLQLGADPDMFWVARDMRSGLEHLWPAAELASRGMRVELQAYECRALLDWRDVRDDAEGSWRRLAERLGGRGVASVEEARAELVLEPVREPFWRLLEPDVVRSLVEAALASASGSAAHAAPSLEANARWLAEAAHEYGARSGPVTPIEEFAADLVAGARAAVELARSGSTAVPRHPATMAFILAWLAGRGLGGGPDVADRGRLASERFDAWRIVPVVATLYRRLGFDDATADRAVDAVRAILELPRWPAVRRPAAKAAAAIARTWLEAPAARQALRINEWDGAEWFDGDAWAELAGSSLAVEAVRLAEEDTATPAALRTASNVAKALRALGPASNYRVDSLRGSITPRSTPPSRGRRG
;
A
#
# COMPACT_ATOMS: atom_id res chain seq x y z
N MET A 1 -9.43 -45.11 -31.53
CA MET A 1 -8.43 -44.95 -30.44
C MET A 1 -9.09 -44.14 -29.33
N ASP A 2 -10.07 -44.77 -28.67
CA ASP A 2 -11.13 -44.08 -27.95
C ASP A 2 -11.46 -44.93 -26.71
N ALA A 3 -10.87 -44.62 -25.54
CA ALA A 3 -11.14 -45.35 -24.29
C ALA A 3 -10.67 -44.69 -22.97
N GLN A 4 -10.01 -43.52 -22.93
CA GLN A 4 -9.42 -43.00 -21.67
C GLN A 4 -9.97 -41.68 -21.11
N ALA A 5 -11.05 -41.10 -21.66
CA ALA A 5 -11.58 -39.79 -21.22
C ALA A 5 -12.82 -39.85 -20.29
N ARG A 6 -13.09 -40.98 -19.61
CA ARG A 6 -14.37 -41.19 -18.90
C ARG A 6 -14.45 -40.83 -17.39
N PRO A 7 -13.39 -40.66 -16.57
CA PRO A 7 -13.62 -40.43 -15.14
C PRO A 7 -13.92 -38.97 -14.75
N HIS A 8 -13.54 -37.96 -15.55
CA HIS A 8 -13.70 -36.55 -15.17
C HIS A 8 -15.12 -35.97 -15.32
N ARG A 9 -16.07 -36.72 -15.91
CA ARG A 9 -17.41 -36.21 -16.26
C ARG A 9 -18.40 -36.24 -15.09
N GLU A 10 -18.23 -37.16 -14.14
CA GLU A 10 -19.16 -37.33 -13.01
C GLU A 10 -18.77 -36.47 -11.78
N GLU A 11 -17.48 -36.14 -11.64
CA GLU A 11 -16.98 -35.33 -10.53
C GLU A 11 -17.34 -33.83 -10.67
N HIS A 12 -17.31 -33.29 -11.89
CA HIS A 12 -17.67 -31.90 -12.18
C HIS A 12 -19.17 -31.59 -11.95
N VAL A 13 -20.05 -32.58 -12.12
CA VAL A 13 -21.50 -32.43 -11.87
C VAL A 13 -21.82 -32.48 -10.38
N ARG A 14 -21.01 -33.21 -9.58
CA ARG A 14 -21.21 -33.35 -8.14
C ARG A 14 -20.83 -32.08 -7.36
N LEU A 15 -19.82 -31.34 -7.83
CA LEU A 15 -19.37 -30.08 -7.21
C LEU A 15 -20.28 -28.87 -7.48
N ALA A 16 -21.14 -28.93 -8.51
CA ALA A 16 -22.00 -27.81 -8.92
C ALA A 16 -23.38 -27.76 -8.23
N ARG A 17 -23.78 -28.82 -7.49
CA ARG A 17 -25.11 -28.90 -6.86
C ARG A 17 -25.39 -27.91 -5.72
N PRO A 18 -24.43 -27.50 -4.88
CA PRO A 18 -24.71 -26.56 -3.79
C PRO A 18 -24.92 -25.10 -4.24
N ALA A 19 -24.35 -24.70 -5.39
CA ALA A 19 -24.43 -23.33 -5.90
C ALA A 19 -25.83 -22.94 -6.42
N LEU A 20 -26.66 -23.93 -6.78
CA LEU A 20 -28.01 -23.73 -7.32
C LEU A 20 -29.10 -23.56 -6.24
N ALA A 21 -28.80 -23.78 -4.97
CA ALA A 21 -29.81 -23.83 -3.90
C ALA A 21 -30.04 -22.49 -3.16
N ILE A 22 -29.22 -21.46 -3.38
CA ILE A 22 -29.20 -20.23 -2.55
C ILE A 22 -30.15 -19.13 -3.06
N VAL A 23 -30.71 -19.24 -4.27
CA VAL A 23 -31.49 -18.15 -4.91
C VAL A 23 -32.99 -18.13 -4.52
N ARG A 24 -33.49 -19.08 -3.72
CA ARG A 24 -34.94 -19.35 -3.62
C ARG A 24 -35.75 -18.70 -2.48
N ALA A 25 -35.25 -17.71 -1.76
CA ALA A 25 -36.06 -17.13 -0.67
C ALA A 25 -35.95 -15.61 -0.55
N ARG A 26 -37.04 -14.91 -0.92
CA ARG A 26 -37.82 -13.99 -0.06
C ARG A 26 -38.55 -12.94 -0.90
N HIS A 27 -39.87 -12.84 -0.70
CA HIS A 27 -40.67 -11.66 -1.03
C HIS A 27 -41.84 -11.55 -0.05
N PRO A 28 -42.09 -10.38 0.56
CA PRO A 28 -43.33 -10.06 1.24
C PRO A 28 -44.29 -9.24 0.35
N ASP A 29 -45.59 -9.46 0.57
CA ASP A 29 -46.78 -8.84 -0.04
C ASP A 29 -46.98 -7.36 0.38
N PRO A 30 -47.37 -6.44 -0.53
CA PRO A 30 -48.06 -5.22 -0.13
C PRO A 30 -49.36 -4.95 -0.92
N ARG A 31 -50.43 -4.60 -0.19
CA ARG A 31 -51.71 -4.05 -0.69
C ARG A 31 -51.85 -2.55 -0.36
N ARG A 32 -52.64 -1.85 -1.21
CA ARG A 32 -53.26 -0.48 -1.10
C ARG A 32 -52.32 0.70 -1.41
N ASP A 33 -52.69 1.80 -2.08
CA ASP A 33 -53.94 2.40 -2.61
C ASP A 33 -53.56 3.51 -3.67
N PRO A 34 -54.50 4.15 -4.42
CA PRO A 34 -54.28 4.85 -5.70
C PRO A 34 -54.35 6.39 -5.64
N GLY A 35 -54.03 7.06 -6.76
CA GLY A 35 -54.41 8.46 -7.01
C GLY A 35 -53.90 9.03 -8.34
N ARG A 36 -54.82 9.29 -9.28
CA ARG A 36 -54.58 9.92 -10.61
C ARG A 36 -54.55 11.46 -10.53
N GLY A 37 -53.81 12.10 -11.44
CA GLY A 37 -53.96 13.53 -11.78
C GLY A 37 -53.36 13.87 -13.15
N ALA A 38 -54.16 14.48 -14.04
CA ALA A 38 -53.89 14.71 -15.46
C ALA A 38 -52.98 15.92 -15.75
N ARG A 39 -52.33 15.93 -16.93
CA ARG A 39 -51.54 17.06 -17.51
C ARG A 39 -52.18 17.61 -18.80
N PRO A 40 -52.04 18.92 -19.09
CA PRO A 40 -52.42 19.52 -20.38
C PRO A 40 -51.24 19.59 -21.39
N PRO A 41 -51.49 19.86 -22.69
CA PRO A 41 -50.58 19.50 -23.78
C PRO A 41 -49.80 20.68 -24.41
N GLY A 42 -48.66 20.34 -25.03
CA GLY A 42 -48.19 20.92 -26.29
C GLY A 42 -46.85 21.69 -26.28
N VAL A 43 -45.76 21.05 -26.76
CA VAL A 43 -44.55 21.64 -27.42
C VAL A 43 -43.87 20.53 -28.28
N PRO A 44 -43.30 20.80 -29.48
CA PRO A 44 -43.10 19.79 -30.53
C PRO A 44 -41.77 18.98 -30.50
N ARG A 45 -41.83 17.89 -31.29
CA ARG A 45 -40.92 16.75 -31.51
C ARG A 45 -39.41 17.03 -31.44
N ASP A 46 -38.80 16.42 -30.43
CA ASP A 46 -37.37 16.16 -30.23
C ASP A 46 -37.15 14.65 -30.46
N HIS A 47 -35.93 14.17 -30.72
CA HIS A 47 -35.58 12.75 -30.94
C HIS A 47 -35.70 11.91 -29.64
N ARG A 48 -36.78 12.11 -28.88
CA ARG A 48 -37.18 11.43 -27.65
C ARG A 48 -37.93 10.12 -27.92
N ALA A 49 -37.43 9.32 -28.84
CA ALA A 49 -37.84 7.93 -29.00
C ALA A 49 -37.26 7.00 -27.90
N VAL A 50 -36.72 7.58 -26.82
CA VAL A 50 -36.24 6.88 -25.61
C VAL A 50 -37.34 6.77 -24.54
N ALA A 51 -38.57 7.22 -24.85
CA ALA A 51 -39.64 7.38 -23.87
C ALA A 51 -40.21 6.05 -23.31
N ASP A 52 -40.14 4.94 -24.05
CA ASP A 52 -40.93 3.73 -23.73
C ASP A 52 -40.11 2.41 -23.70
N ARG A 53 -38.79 2.47 -23.49
CA ARG A 53 -37.98 1.23 -23.39
C ARG A 53 -38.27 0.43 -22.10
N PRO A 54 -38.31 -0.92 -22.16
CA PRO A 54 -38.35 -1.75 -20.96
C PRO A 54 -37.10 -1.51 -20.09
N LEU A 55 -37.26 -1.44 -18.77
CA LEU A 55 -36.18 -1.13 -17.82
C LEU A 55 -35.30 -2.35 -17.44
N GLY A 56 -35.13 -3.30 -18.35
CA GLY A 56 -34.34 -4.51 -18.07
C GLY A 56 -34.96 -5.44 -17.01
N ALA A 57 -34.25 -6.52 -16.70
CA ALA A 57 -34.73 -7.75 -16.04
C ALA A 57 -35.33 -7.66 -14.62
N GLN A 58 -35.64 -6.48 -14.07
CA GLN A 58 -36.24 -6.34 -12.74
C GLN A 58 -37.67 -5.77 -12.76
N ARG A 59 -38.62 -6.68 -12.53
CA ARG A 59 -39.94 -6.47 -11.89
C ARG A 59 -41.03 -5.70 -12.63
N GLY A 60 -41.22 -5.86 -13.95
CA GLY A 60 -42.46 -5.41 -14.61
C GLY A 60 -42.85 -3.94 -14.33
N LEU A 61 -41.86 -3.09 -13.98
CA LEU A 61 -42.09 -1.71 -13.60
C LEU A 61 -42.32 -0.91 -14.87
N THR A 62 -43.50 -0.32 -14.97
CA THR A 62 -43.79 0.71 -15.98
C THR A 62 -42.97 1.97 -15.66
N ARG A 63 -42.67 2.80 -16.67
CA ARG A 63 -41.93 4.07 -16.45
C ARG A 63 -42.62 5.00 -15.44
N ASP A 64 -43.94 4.89 -15.29
CA ASP A 64 -44.73 5.59 -14.28
C ASP A 64 -44.40 5.16 -12.83
N GLN A 65 -43.85 3.97 -12.66
CA GLN A 65 -43.42 3.40 -11.37
C GLN A 65 -41.91 3.54 -11.14
N ALA A 66 -41.14 3.87 -12.17
CA ALA A 66 -39.70 4.02 -12.11
C ALA A 66 -39.27 5.47 -11.82
N PRO A 67 -38.12 5.69 -11.14
CA PRO A 67 -37.58 7.02 -10.97
C PRO A 67 -37.32 7.71 -12.33
N PRO A 68 -37.44 9.04 -12.46
CA PRO A 68 -37.28 9.75 -13.74
C PRO A 68 -35.90 9.62 -14.40
N TRP A 69 -34.91 9.11 -13.66
CA TRP A 69 -33.52 8.90 -14.07
C TRP A 69 -33.19 7.42 -14.34
N ALA A 70 -34.18 6.53 -14.26
CA ALA A 70 -34.08 5.15 -14.75
C ALA A 70 -34.14 5.13 -16.28
N GLU A 71 -33.28 4.31 -16.88
CA GLU A 71 -33.12 4.12 -18.32
C GLU A 71 -33.08 2.63 -18.66
N ALA A 72 -33.15 2.31 -19.95
CA ALA A 72 -32.87 0.95 -20.41
C ALA A 72 -31.43 0.54 -20.03
N SER A 73 -31.22 -0.76 -19.84
CA SER A 73 -29.89 -1.31 -19.59
C SER A 73 -28.91 -0.85 -20.68
N ALA A 74 -27.70 -0.46 -20.26
CA ALA A 74 -26.60 -0.17 -21.20
C ALA A 74 -26.23 -1.36 -22.11
N TYR A 75 -26.65 -2.58 -21.78
CA TYR A 75 -26.47 -3.78 -22.59
C TYR A 75 -27.62 -4.03 -23.59
N SER A 76 -28.72 -3.27 -23.53
CA SER A 76 -29.78 -3.27 -24.55
C SER A 76 -29.41 -2.29 -25.67
N LEU A 77 -28.53 -2.74 -26.57
CA LEU A 77 -27.90 -1.90 -27.59
C LEU A 77 -28.82 -1.63 -28.78
N TYR A 78 -29.09 -0.36 -29.07
CA TYR A 78 -29.79 0.03 -30.31
C TYR A 78 -28.91 -0.15 -31.56
N ASP A 79 -27.66 0.28 -31.47
CA ASP A 79 -26.61 0.13 -32.48
C ASP A 79 -25.22 0.34 -31.81
N TYR A 80 -24.14 -0.04 -32.50
CA TYR A 80 -22.75 0.14 -32.04
C TYR A 80 -22.18 1.50 -32.42
N ALA A 81 -22.85 2.57 -32.00
CA ALA A 81 -22.44 3.95 -32.17
C ALA A 81 -22.22 4.65 -30.81
N ILE A 82 -21.31 5.62 -30.77
CA ILE A 82 -21.13 6.45 -29.56
C ILE A 82 -22.37 7.33 -29.39
N ALA A 83 -23.05 7.21 -28.26
CA ALA A 83 -24.31 7.90 -28.01
C ALA A 83 -24.16 9.43 -28.08
N ASP A 84 -25.07 10.08 -28.82
CA ASP A 84 -25.04 11.53 -29.04
C ASP A 84 -25.33 12.34 -27.77
N ASP A 85 -26.13 11.78 -26.84
CA ASP A 85 -26.41 12.38 -25.54
C ASP A 85 -25.18 12.38 -24.60
N LEU A 86 -24.20 11.52 -24.86
CA LEU A 86 -22.86 11.55 -24.26
C LEU A 86 -21.86 12.42 -25.05
N GLY A 87 -22.31 13.07 -26.13
CA GLY A 87 -21.51 13.97 -26.98
C GLY A 87 -20.87 13.30 -28.21
N GLY A 88 -21.25 12.05 -28.52
CA GLY A 88 -20.89 11.36 -29.76
C GLY A 88 -19.39 11.15 -29.97
N THR A 89 -19.00 10.89 -31.22
CA THR A 89 -17.61 10.57 -31.59
C THR A 89 -16.60 11.67 -31.23
N ALA A 90 -17.03 12.94 -31.26
CA ALA A 90 -16.16 14.07 -30.92
C ALA A 90 -15.79 14.09 -29.42
N ALA A 91 -16.77 13.86 -28.53
CA ALA A 91 -16.52 13.75 -27.10
C ALA A 91 -15.65 12.53 -26.77
N HIS A 92 -15.90 11.39 -27.43
CA HIS A 92 -15.06 10.20 -27.30
C HIS A 92 -13.61 10.47 -27.69
N ALA A 93 -13.36 11.08 -28.86
CA ALA A 93 -12.00 11.41 -29.29
C ALA A 93 -11.29 12.35 -28.30
N ASN A 94 -12.00 13.36 -27.80
CA ASN A 94 -11.48 14.27 -26.79
C ASN A 94 -11.08 13.55 -25.48
N LEU A 95 -11.93 12.63 -24.99
CA LEU A 95 -11.65 11.84 -23.79
C LEU A 95 -10.45 10.92 -24.01
N ARG A 96 -10.44 10.17 -25.13
CA ARG A 96 -9.35 9.27 -25.53
C ARG A 96 -8.02 10.01 -25.55
N ASP A 97 -7.95 11.17 -26.20
CA ASP A 97 -6.69 11.91 -26.36
C ASP A 97 -6.22 12.54 -25.04
N ARG A 98 -7.14 12.90 -24.13
CA ARG A 98 -6.79 13.36 -22.77
C ARG A 98 -6.31 12.22 -21.87
N ALA A 99 -6.94 11.04 -21.97
CA ALA A 99 -6.55 9.84 -21.23
C ALA A 99 -5.17 9.34 -21.70
N TRP A 100 -4.97 9.27 -23.01
CA TRP A 100 -3.72 8.78 -23.61
C TRP A 100 -2.51 9.63 -23.23
N ARG A 101 -2.66 10.97 -23.21
CA ARG A 101 -1.61 11.89 -22.72
C ARG A 101 -1.19 11.64 -21.27
N ARG A 102 -1.98 10.90 -20.50
CA ARG A 102 -1.70 10.49 -19.12
C ARG A 102 -1.34 9.01 -18.99
N GLY A 103 -1.11 8.32 -20.11
CA GLY A 103 -0.82 6.88 -20.13
C GLY A 103 -2.03 5.99 -19.86
N ILE A 104 -3.26 6.53 -19.87
CA ILE A 104 -4.50 5.78 -19.65
C ILE A 104 -5.09 5.40 -20.99
N ARG A 105 -5.39 4.10 -21.17
CA ARG A 105 -6.07 3.58 -22.36
C ARG A 105 -7.54 3.36 -22.04
N LEU A 106 -8.42 3.73 -22.97
CA LEU A 106 -9.84 3.41 -22.86
C LEU A 106 -10.09 1.98 -23.32
N ALA A 107 -10.92 1.26 -22.58
CA ALA A 107 -11.46 -0.03 -22.96
C ALA A 107 -12.96 0.12 -23.23
N SER A 108 -13.46 -0.57 -24.25
CA SER A 108 -14.91 -0.68 -24.46
C SER A 108 -15.42 -1.98 -23.90
N ASP A 109 -16.58 -1.92 -23.26
CA ASP A 109 -17.42 -3.10 -23.13
C ASP A 109 -18.09 -3.39 -24.48
N MET A 110 -18.35 -4.66 -24.77
CA MET A 110 -18.98 -5.11 -26.01
C MET A 110 -19.84 -6.34 -25.74
N VAL A 111 -21.09 -6.30 -26.22
CA VAL A 111 -22.10 -7.35 -26.04
C VAL A 111 -22.43 -8.00 -27.39
N PRO A 112 -21.67 -9.00 -27.84
CA PRO A 112 -21.87 -9.60 -29.16
C PRO A 112 -23.06 -10.57 -29.22
N ASN A 113 -23.65 -10.94 -28.08
CA ASN A 113 -24.64 -12.03 -28.03
C ASN A 113 -26.04 -11.62 -28.54
N HIS A 114 -26.45 -10.38 -28.27
CA HIS A 114 -27.81 -9.90 -28.54
C HIS A 114 -27.80 -8.40 -28.86
N MET A 115 -28.92 -7.90 -29.37
CA MET A 115 -29.17 -6.47 -29.55
C MET A 115 -30.39 -6.06 -28.72
N GLY A 116 -30.69 -4.76 -28.58
CA GLY A 116 -31.95 -4.30 -28.00
C GLY A 116 -33.16 -4.74 -28.83
N ILE A 117 -34.32 -4.93 -28.20
CA ILE A 117 -35.56 -5.32 -28.92
C ILE A 117 -35.97 -4.30 -30.00
N ASP A 118 -35.67 -3.03 -29.78
CA ASP A 118 -35.94 -1.90 -30.68
C ASP A 118 -34.73 -1.55 -31.58
N SER A 119 -33.69 -2.39 -31.58
CA SER A 119 -32.47 -2.12 -32.33
C SER A 119 -32.70 -2.00 -33.82
N ARG A 120 -31.84 -1.23 -34.48
CA ARG A 120 -31.85 -1.09 -35.93
C ARG A 120 -31.78 -2.45 -36.64
N TRP A 121 -31.05 -3.40 -36.05
CA TRP A 121 -30.90 -4.75 -36.58
C TRP A 121 -32.21 -5.54 -36.56
N VAL A 122 -33.02 -5.43 -35.49
CA VAL A 122 -34.34 -6.10 -35.43
C VAL A 122 -35.28 -5.57 -36.53
N VAL A 123 -35.17 -4.28 -36.86
CA VAL A 123 -35.99 -3.66 -37.91
C VAL A 123 -35.51 -4.09 -39.30
N GLU A 124 -34.22 -3.93 -39.58
CA GLU A 124 -33.63 -4.06 -40.93
C GLU A 124 -33.21 -5.50 -41.29
N HIS A 125 -32.86 -6.32 -40.30
CA HIS A 125 -32.36 -7.69 -40.47
C HIS A 125 -33.05 -8.67 -39.51
N PRO A 126 -34.39 -8.80 -39.57
CA PRO A 126 -35.13 -9.67 -38.63
C PRO A 126 -34.76 -11.16 -38.74
N ASP A 127 -34.13 -11.57 -39.84
CA ASP A 127 -33.62 -12.93 -40.07
C ASP A 127 -32.28 -13.22 -39.37
N TRP A 128 -31.60 -12.22 -38.83
CA TRP A 128 -30.40 -12.42 -38.00
C TRP A 128 -30.72 -12.89 -36.58
N PHE A 129 -31.99 -12.91 -36.18
CA PHE A 129 -32.42 -13.22 -34.81
C PHE A 129 -33.08 -14.59 -34.72
N LEU A 130 -32.86 -15.27 -33.59
CA LEU A 130 -33.57 -16.50 -33.28
C LEU A 130 -35.05 -16.20 -33.12
N SER A 131 -35.87 -16.78 -34.01
CA SER A 131 -37.30 -16.52 -34.04
C SER A 131 -38.11 -17.73 -34.49
N LEU A 132 -39.41 -17.69 -34.22
CA LEU A 132 -40.40 -18.62 -34.72
C LEU A 132 -41.49 -17.85 -35.51
N PRO A 133 -42.10 -18.47 -36.53
CA PRO A 133 -43.26 -17.89 -37.21
C PRO A 133 -44.57 -18.07 -36.42
N TYR A 134 -44.51 -18.67 -35.23
CA TYR A 134 -45.64 -18.91 -34.33
C TYR A 134 -45.23 -18.73 -32.86
N SER A 135 -46.21 -18.46 -31.99
CA SER A 135 -45.95 -18.33 -30.56
C SER A 135 -45.44 -19.66 -29.97
N PRO A 136 -44.33 -19.68 -29.20
CA PRO A 136 -43.76 -20.90 -28.65
C PRO A 136 -44.66 -21.58 -27.62
N TYR A 137 -45.58 -20.83 -26.99
CA TYR A 137 -46.58 -21.38 -26.10
C TYR A 137 -47.98 -20.92 -26.50
N PRO A 138 -48.99 -21.82 -26.49
CA PRO A 138 -50.38 -21.46 -26.78
C PRO A 138 -50.98 -20.46 -25.79
N ALA A 139 -50.46 -20.40 -24.56
CA ALA A 139 -50.97 -19.53 -23.50
C ALA A 139 -50.48 -18.09 -23.60
N TYR A 140 -49.45 -17.81 -24.39
CA TYR A 140 -48.88 -16.47 -24.52
C TYR A 140 -49.82 -15.52 -25.24
N THR A 141 -49.95 -14.32 -24.68
CA THR A 141 -50.72 -13.23 -25.27
C THR A 141 -49.85 -11.99 -25.40
N PHE A 142 -50.16 -11.16 -26.39
CA PHE A 142 -49.37 -9.99 -26.78
C PHE A 142 -50.31 -8.78 -26.91
N ASN A 143 -50.93 -8.40 -25.79
CA ASN A 143 -51.90 -7.31 -25.71
C ASN A 143 -51.28 -6.01 -25.17
N GLY A 144 -50.01 -6.06 -24.77
CA GLY A 144 -49.23 -4.91 -24.32
C GLY A 144 -49.08 -3.81 -25.39
N PRO A 145 -48.51 -2.66 -24.98
CA PRO A 145 -48.25 -1.55 -25.89
C PRO A 145 -47.20 -1.91 -26.95
N ASP A 146 -47.24 -1.17 -28.06
CA ASP A 146 -46.18 -1.18 -29.05
C ASP A 146 -44.97 -0.39 -28.54
N LEU A 147 -43.82 -1.05 -28.48
CA LEU A 147 -42.56 -0.51 -27.97
C LEU A 147 -41.62 -0.06 -29.10
N SER A 148 -42.00 -0.25 -30.37
CA SER A 148 -41.20 0.19 -31.49
C SER A 148 -41.34 1.71 -31.69
N SER A 149 -40.20 2.39 -31.80
CA SER A 149 -40.17 3.78 -32.27
C SER A 149 -40.11 3.93 -33.79
N ASP A 150 -39.97 2.82 -34.53
CA ASP A 150 -39.91 2.81 -35.98
C ASP A 150 -41.28 2.47 -36.58
N ASP A 151 -41.75 3.32 -37.51
CA ASP A 151 -43.07 3.18 -38.14
C ASP A 151 -43.18 1.92 -39.04
N ARG A 152 -42.08 1.25 -39.39
CA ARG A 152 -42.07 0.03 -40.21
C ARG A 152 -42.50 -1.22 -39.45
N VAL A 153 -42.26 -1.29 -38.14
CA VAL A 153 -42.50 -2.50 -37.34
C VAL A 153 -43.19 -2.19 -36.02
N ALA A 154 -44.01 -3.11 -35.54
CA ALA A 154 -44.52 -3.10 -34.16
C ALA A 154 -43.75 -4.12 -33.31
N ILE A 155 -43.43 -3.77 -32.06
CA ILE A 155 -42.76 -4.63 -31.09
C ILE A 155 -43.65 -4.74 -29.87
N VAL A 156 -44.13 -5.95 -29.55
CA VAL A 156 -45.03 -6.18 -28.42
C VAL A 156 -44.44 -7.27 -27.54
N LEU A 157 -44.20 -6.96 -26.27
CA LEU A 157 -43.78 -7.96 -25.28
C LEU A 157 -44.94 -8.89 -24.95
N GLU A 158 -44.57 -10.10 -24.53
CA GLU A 158 -45.53 -11.05 -23.97
C GLU A 158 -46.06 -10.55 -22.62
N ASP A 159 -47.35 -10.78 -22.36
CA ASP A 159 -48.10 -10.14 -21.27
C ASP A 159 -47.58 -10.52 -19.87
N HIS A 160 -46.99 -11.71 -19.69
CA HIS A 160 -46.41 -12.12 -18.41
C HIS A 160 -45.20 -11.28 -17.97
N TYR A 161 -44.58 -10.53 -18.90
CA TYR A 161 -43.58 -9.53 -18.54
C TYR A 161 -44.15 -8.47 -17.59
N TRP A 162 -45.40 -8.05 -17.81
CA TRP A 162 -46.04 -6.97 -17.05
C TRP A 162 -46.63 -7.44 -15.72
N ASP A 163 -47.26 -8.62 -15.71
CA ASP A 163 -47.90 -9.15 -14.50
C ASP A 163 -46.96 -10.01 -13.63
N GLY A 164 -45.81 -10.43 -14.19
CA GLY A 164 -44.79 -11.23 -13.50
C GLY A 164 -45.23 -12.65 -13.16
N THR A 165 -46.26 -13.19 -13.81
CA THR A 165 -46.84 -14.51 -13.49
C THR A 165 -46.09 -15.68 -14.13
N ASP A 166 -45.37 -15.46 -15.23
CA ASP A 166 -44.46 -16.43 -15.87
C ASP A 166 -43.33 -15.71 -16.63
N ALA A 167 -42.38 -16.48 -17.17
CA ALA A 167 -41.32 -15.95 -18.03
C ALA A 167 -41.88 -15.55 -19.40
N ALA A 168 -41.65 -14.32 -19.84
CA ALA A 168 -41.83 -13.91 -21.22
C ALA A 168 -40.57 -14.27 -22.03
N VAL A 169 -40.58 -15.39 -22.78
CA VAL A 169 -39.36 -15.88 -23.49
C VAL A 169 -39.14 -15.30 -24.88
N VAL A 170 -40.18 -14.71 -25.46
CA VAL A 170 -40.15 -14.07 -26.79
C VAL A 170 -40.92 -12.75 -26.74
N PHE A 171 -40.65 -11.89 -27.72
CA PHE A 171 -41.51 -10.77 -28.08
C PHE A 171 -42.05 -10.93 -29.49
N LYS A 172 -43.19 -10.33 -29.78
CA LYS A 172 -43.79 -10.33 -31.12
C LYS A 172 -43.31 -9.11 -31.89
N ARG A 173 -42.69 -9.35 -33.06
CA ARG A 173 -42.40 -8.34 -34.09
C ARG A 173 -43.43 -8.48 -35.21
N VAL A 174 -44.12 -7.40 -35.55
CA VAL A 174 -45.03 -7.34 -36.70
C VAL A 174 -44.46 -6.38 -37.73
N ASP A 175 -44.20 -6.86 -38.94
CA ASP A 175 -43.90 -5.98 -40.07
C ASP A 175 -45.20 -5.32 -40.53
N ARG A 176 -45.29 -3.98 -40.44
CA ARG A 176 -46.54 -3.27 -40.76
C ARG A 176 -46.81 -3.23 -42.26
N GLY A 177 -45.80 -3.44 -43.11
CA GLY A 177 -45.94 -3.44 -44.56
C GLY A 177 -46.44 -4.78 -45.09
N SER A 178 -45.88 -5.89 -44.60
CA SER A 178 -46.24 -7.25 -45.05
C SER A 178 -47.30 -7.93 -44.18
N GLY A 179 -47.47 -7.48 -42.93
CA GLY A 179 -48.26 -8.17 -41.91
C GLY A 179 -47.57 -9.40 -41.31
N GLU A 180 -46.29 -9.64 -41.62
CA GLU A 180 -45.52 -10.77 -41.11
C GLU A 180 -45.35 -10.66 -39.59
N GLU A 181 -45.79 -11.70 -38.86
CA GLU A 181 -45.54 -11.85 -37.44
C GLU A 181 -44.34 -12.78 -37.20
N ARG A 182 -43.38 -12.34 -36.39
CA ARG A 182 -42.28 -13.17 -35.86
C ARG A 182 -42.23 -13.09 -34.35
N TYR A 183 -41.96 -14.23 -33.73
CA TYR A 183 -41.78 -14.35 -32.28
C TYR A 183 -40.29 -14.51 -32.01
N VAL A 184 -39.64 -13.41 -31.64
CA VAL A 184 -38.19 -13.31 -31.49
C VAL A 184 -37.79 -13.61 -30.06
N TYR A 185 -36.80 -14.48 -29.87
CA TYR A 185 -36.31 -14.84 -28.54
C TYR A 185 -35.53 -13.72 -27.88
N HIS A 186 -35.76 -13.55 -26.58
CA HIS A 186 -34.93 -12.70 -25.74
C HIS A 186 -33.57 -13.37 -25.46
N GLY A 187 -32.54 -12.57 -25.20
CA GLY A 187 -31.24 -13.08 -24.78
C GLY A 187 -31.33 -13.85 -23.46
N ASN A 188 -30.57 -14.93 -23.33
CA ASN A 188 -30.62 -15.81 -22.16
C ASN A 188 -29.33 -16.63 -22.03
N ASP A 189 -28.82 -16.81 -20.80
CA ASP A 189 -27.62 -17.59 -20.47
C ASP A 189 -27.94 -19.02 -19.96
N GLY A 190 -29.22 -19.30 -19.77
CA GLY A 190 -29.79 -20.55 -19.28
C GLY A 190 -29.78 -20.71 -17.75
N THR A 191 -29.57 -19.64 -16.99
CA THR A 191 -29.52 -19.69 -15.52
C THR A 191 -30.71 -19.00 -14.83
N SER A 192 -31.30 -17.98 -15.46
CA SER A 192 -32.40 -17.20 -14.92
C SER A 192 -33.53 -16.94 -15.93
N PHE A 193 -34.39 -15.97 -15.62
CA PHE A 193 -35.30 -15.37 -16.60
C PHE A 193 -34.50 -14.74 -17.75
N PRO A 194 -35.08 -14.71 -18.96
CA PRO A 194 -34.48 -14.02 -20.10
C PRO A 194 -34.29 -12.52 -19.85
N TRP A 195 -33.38 -11.91 -20.60
CA TRP A 195 -33.20 -10.45 -20.63
C TRP A 195 -34.23 -9.84 -21.59
N ASN A 196 -35.41 -9.53 -21.05
CA ASN A 196 -36.61 -9.12 -21.81
C ASN A 196 -36.48 -7.83 -22.64
N ASP A 197 -35.43 -7.05 -22.42
CA ASP A 197 -35.07 -5.87 -23.20
C ASP A 197 -34.12 -6.17 -24.37
N THR A 198 -33.81 -7.45 -24.62
CA THR A 198 -32.86 -7.89 -25.65
C THR A 198 -33.49 -8.83 -26.68
N ALA A 199 -32.88 -8.92 -27.87
CA ALA A 199 -33.22 -9.81 -28.97
C ALA A 199 -32.00 -10.68 -29.33
N GLN A 200 -32.14 -12.00 -29.21
CA GLN A 200 -31.06 -12.95 -29.36
C GLN A 200 -30.66 -13.18 -30.83
N LEU A 201 -29.38 -13.00 -31.13
CA LEU A 201 -28.83 -13.26 -32.46
C LEU A 201 -28.72 -14.77 -32.74
N ASP A 202 -28.97 -15.16 -33.99
CA ASP A 202 -28.81 -16.53 -34.48
C ASP A 202 -27.39 -16.77 -34.99
N TYR A 203 -26.60 -17.46 -34.18
CA TYR A 203 -25.22 -17.80 -34.48
C TYR A 203 -25.06 -19.04 -35.38
N LEU A 204 -26.13 -19.74 -35.77
CA LEU A 204 -26.03 -20.76 -36.83
C LEU A 204 -25.85 -20.13 -38.22
N ARG A 205 -26.31 -18.89 -38.38
CA ARG A 205 -26.20 -18.11 -39.62
C ARG A 205 -24.80 -17.53 -39.82
N ALA A 206 -24.22 -17.76 -41.00
CA ALA A 206 -22.87 -17.29 -41.33
C ALA A 206 -22.79 -15.78 -41.54
N ASP A 207 -23.83 -15.19 -42.14
CA ASP A 207 -23.97 -13.75 -42.33
C ASP A 207 -24.13 -13.00 -41.01
N THR A 208 -24.91 -13.54 -40.05
CA THR A 208 -25.00 -12.97 -38.69
C THR A 208 -23.62 -12.95 -38.01
N ARG A 209 -22.89 -14.06 -38.06
CA ARG A 209 -21.53 -14.13 -37.47
C ARG A 209 -20.58 -13.12 -38.11
N GLU A 210 -20.61 -12.96 -39.44
CA GLU A 210 -19.78 -11.98 -40.14
C GLU A 210 -20.15 -10.55 -39.76
N ALA A 211 -21.46 -10.22 -39.66
CA ALA A 211 -21.91 -8.89 -39.24
C ALA A 211 -21.42 -8.53 -37.83
N VAL A 212 -21.49 -9.49 -36.89
CA VAL A 212 -20.94 -9.30 -35.54
C VAL A 212 -19.41 -9.11 -35.58
N ILE A 213 -18.67 -9.92 -36.35
CA ILE A 213 -17.21 -9.79 -36.49
C ILE A 213 -16.84 -8.40 -37.03
N GLN A 214 -17.52 -7.92 -38.06
CA GLN A 214 -17.28 -6.57 -38.61
C GLN A 214 -17.57 -5.48 -37.58
N THR A 215 -18.58 -5.67 -36.73
CA THR A 215 -18.89 -4.78 -35.63
C THR A 215 -17.79 -4.80 -34.56
N ILE A 216 -17.25 -5.98 -34.22
CA ILE A 216 -16.08 -6.10 -33.31
C ILE A 216 -14.88 -5.35 -33.90
N LEU A 217 -14.61 -5.51 -35.20
CA LEU A 217 -13.53 -4.82 -35.89
C LEU A 217 -13.75 -3.29 -35.92
N HIS A 218 -15.00 -2.83 -36.05
CA HIS A 218 -15.35 -1.42 -35.93
C HIS A 218 -14.97 -0.88 -34.54
N VAL A 219 -15.38 -1.57 -33.46
CA VAL A 219 -15.06 -1.19 -32.08
C VAL A 219 -13.55 -1.24 -31.82
N ALA A 220 -12.84 -2.26 -32.34
CA ALA A 220 -11.39 -2.41 -32.21
C ALA A 220 -10.60 -1.24 -32.81
N ARG A 221 -11.10 -0.65 -33.89
CA ARG A 221 -10.50 0.55 -34.50
C ARG A 221 -10.66 1.81 -33.63
N GLN A 222 -11.61 1.81 -32.70
CA GLN A 222 -11.89 2.93 -31.80
C GLN A 222 -11.24 2.74 -30.42
N PHE A 223 -11.19 1.50 -29.93
CA PHE A 223 -10.71 1.16 -28.60
C PHE A 223 -9.60 0.10 -28.66
N PRO A 224 -8.41 0.37 -28.10
CA PRO A 224 -7.30 -0.57 -28.09
C PRO A 224 -7.51 -1.78 -27.15
N VAL A 225 -8.57 -1.75 -26.34
CA VAL A 225 -8.94 -2.82 -25.41
C VAL A 225 -10.44 -3.06 -25.52
N ILE A 226 -10.85 -4.31 -25.66
CA ILE A 226 -12.26 -4.72 -25.67
C ILE A 226 -12.48 -5.76 -24.57
N ARG A 227 -13.48 -5.53 -23.72
CA ARG A 227 -14.05 -6.53 -22.81
C ARG A 227 -15.32 -7.06 -23.45
N PHE A 228 -15.40 -8.38 -23.61
CA PHE A 228 -16.59 -9.06 -24.12
C PHE A 228 -17.44 -9.54 -22.97
N ASP A 229 -18.68 -9.06 -22.93
CA ASP A 229 -19.71 -9.48 -21.99
C ASP A 229 -20.18 -10.90 -22.27
N ALA A 230 -20.41 -11.67 -21.19
CA ALA A 230 -20.95 -13.02 -21.20
C ALA A 230 -20.33 -13.91 -22.28
N ALA A 231 -19.00 -13.81 -22.50
CA ALA A 231 -18.34 -14.37 -23.67
C ALA A 231 -18.55 -15.89 -23.77
N MET A 232 -18.71 -16.57 -22.63
CA MET A 232 -18.97 -18.01 -22.55
C MET A 232 -20.24 -18.47 -23.28
N VAL A 233 -21.28 -17.62 -23.40
CA VAL A 233 -22.55 -18.01 -24.06
C VAL A 233 -22.37 -18.22 -25.58
N LEU A 234 -21.35 -17.59 -26.17
CA LEU A 234 -21.02 -17.69 -27.60
C LEU A 234 -20.01 -18.78 -27.94
N ALA A 235 -19.54 -19.54 -26.95
CA ALA A 235 -18.81 -20.77 -27.25
C ALA A 235 -19.75 -21.76 -27.95
N LYS A 236 -19.27 -22.44 -28.99
CA LYS A 236 -20.06 -23.35 -29.84
C LYS A 236 -20.85 -24.39 -29.02
N ARG A 237 -20.26 -24.90 -27.94
CA ARG A 237 -20.93 -25.84 -27.02
C ARG A 237 -22.13 -25.22 -26.27
N HIS A 238 -22.04 -23.95 -25.88
CA HIS A 238 -23.11 -23.27 -25.16
C HIS A 238 -24.23 -22.83 -26.11
N ILE A 239 -23.91 -22.37 -27.32
CA ILE A 239 -24.90 -22.12 -28.37
C ILE A 239 -25.73 -23.39 -28.61
N GLN A 240 -25.07 -24.54 -28.77
CA GLN A 240 -25.78 -25.82 -28.93
C GLN A 240 -26.64 -26.15 -27.71
N ARG A 241 -26.08 -26.05 -26.50
CA ARG A 241 -26.81 -26.39 -25.27
C ARG A 241 -28.05 -25.53 -25.05
N LEU A 242 -27.96 -24.23 -25.34
CA LEU A 242 -29.00 -23.23 -25.06
C LEU A 242 -30.07 -23.20 -26.15
N TRP A 243 -29.65 -23.03 -27.40
CA TRP A 243 -30.55 -22.66 -28.48
C TRP A 243 -30.91 -23.83 -29.41
N HIS A 244 -30.07 -24.86 -29.46
CA HIS A 244 -30.22 -26.04 -30.34
C HIS A 244 -29.88 -27.35 -29.60
N PRO A 245 -30.61 -27.67 -28.52
CA PRO A 245 -30.26 -28.79 -27.65
C PRO A 245 -30.25 -30.13 -28.40
N LEU A 246 -29.57 -31.14 -27.86
CA LEU A 246 -29.58 -32.47 -28.48
C LEU A 246 -30.99 -33.11 -28.39
N PRO A 247 -31.42 -33.92 -29.38
CA PRO A 247 -32.69 -34.63 -29.30
C PRO A 247 -32.79 -35.47 -28.02
N GLY A 248 -33.94 -35.41 -27.35
CA GLY A 248 -34.16 -36.11 -26.07
C GLY A 248 -33.52 -35.45 -24.84
N HIS A 249 -32.76 -34.37 -25.03
CA HIS A 249 -32.23 -33.54 -23.94
C HIS A 249 -33.02 -32.21 -23.87
N GLY A 250 -33.94 -32.09 -22.91
CA GLY A 250 -34.43 -30.79 -22.46
C GLY A 250 -33.37 -30.13 -21.58
N GLY A 251 -33.04 -28.86 -21.81
CA GLY A 251 -31.76 -28.32 -21.33
C GLY A 251 -31.86 -27.09 -20.45
N ALA A 252 -32.20 -25.95 -21.02
CA ALA A 252 -32.08 -24.64 -20.35
C ALA A 252 -33.22 -23.69 -20.71
N ILE A 253 -33.67 -23.70 -21.96
CA ILE A 253 -34.80 -22.89 -22.44
C ILE A 253 -35.86 -23.88 -22.95
N PRO A 254 -36.93 -24.17 -22.18
CA PRO A 254 -37.84 -25.26 -22.49
C PRO A 254 -38.48 -25.20 -23.88
N SER A 255 -38.87 -24.01 -24.34
CA SER A 255 -39.47 -23.80 -25.68
C SER A 255 -38.51 -24.08 -26.84
N ARG A 256 -37.20 -24.24 -26.59
CA ARG A 256 -36.21 -24.62 -27.61
C ARG A 256 -36.07 -26.13 -27.77
N ALA A 257 -36.71 -26.94 -26.93
CA ALA A 257 -36.63 -28.40 -27.02
C ALA A 257 -37.17 -28.94 -28.35
N GLU A 258 -38.20 -28.30 -28.93
CA GLU A 258 -38.74 -28.65 -30.25
C GLU A 258 -37.79 -28.29 -31.41
N GLN A 259 -36.82 -27.41 -31.14
CA GLN A 259 -35.79 -26.97 -32.09
C GLN A 259 -34.48 -27.74 -31.90
N ALA A 260 -34.56 -28.95 -31.32
CA ALA A 260 -33.41 -29.79 -31.04
C ALA A 260 -32.67 -30.20 -32.33
N MET A 261 -31.34 -30.24 -32.25
CA MET A 261 -30.47 -30.50 -33.39
C MET A 261 -29.41 -31.54 -33.06
N SER A 262 -29.18 -32.48 -33.99
CA SER A 262 -28.11 -33.47 -33.83
C SER A 262 -26.74 -32.78 -33.81
N LYS A 263 -25.76 -33.39 -33.13
CA LYS A 263 -24.38 -32.84 -33.10
C LYS A 263 -23.80 -32.66 -34.50
N ARG A 264 -24.05 -33.61 -35.39
CA ARG A 264 -23.57 -33.58 -36.78
C ARG A 264 -24.17 -32.43 -37.58
N ASP A 265 -25.47 -32.18 -37.44
CA ASP A 265 -26.13 -31.10 -38.18
C ASP A 265 -25.73 -29.73 -37.64
N PHE A 266 -25.61 -29.61 -36.31
CA PHE A 266 -25.12 -28.41 -35.66
C PHE A 266 -23.68 -28.09 -36.06
N ASP A 267 -22.79 -29.08 -36.05
CA ASP A 267 -21.38 -28.89 -36.47
C ASP A 267 -21.27 -28.57 -37.97
N ARG A 268 -22.22 -28.99 -38.79
CA ARG A 268 -22.28 -28.60 -40.21
C ARG A 268 -22.69 -27.13 -40.38
N ALA A 269 -23.64 -26.65 -39.57
CA ALA A 269 -24.12 -25.26 -39.62
C ALA A 269 -23.14 -24.27 -38.97
N MET A 270 -22.44 -24.70 -37.91
CA MET A 270 -21.41 -23.92 -37.21
C MET A 270 -20.10 -24.72 -37.15
N PRO A 271 -19.29 -24.74 -38.23
CA PRO A 271 -18.10 -25.59 -38.31
C PRO A 271 -16.99 -25.17 -37.35
N ALA A 272 -16.72 -23.88 -37.23
CA ALA A 272 -15.66 -23.31 -36.41
C ALA A 272 -16.18 -22.69 -35.09
N GLU A 273 -15.27 -22.41 -34.17
CA GLU A 273 -15.56 -21.61 -32.97
C GLU A 273 -15.57 -20.13 -33.32
N PHE A 274 -16.66 -19.44 -32.99
CA PHE A 274 -16.82 -18.01 -33.28
C PHE A 274 -15.67 -17.16 -32.72
N TRP A 275 -15.29 -17.40 -31.46
CA TRP A 275 -14.21 -16.66 -30.82
C TRP A 275 -12.84 -16.89 -31.45
N ARG A 276 -12.61 -18.07 -32.05
CA ARG A 276 -11.36 -18.34 -32.77
C ARG A 276 -11.27 -17.46 -34.01
N ASP A 277 -12.36 -17.38 -34.76
CA ASP A 277 -12.46 -16.50 -35.93
C ASP A 277 -12.26 -15.04 -35.52
N VAL A 278 -12.90 -14.58 -34.43
CA VAL A 278 -12.71 -13.21 -33.90
C VAL A 278 -11.24 -12.92 -33.59
N VAL A 279 -10.56 -13.82 -32.87
CA VAL A 279 -9.14 -13.63 -32.49
C VAL A 279 -8.26 -13.54 -33.73
N ASP A 280 -8.44 -14.46 -34.70
CA ASP A 280 -7.63 -14.50 -35.91
C ASP A 280 -7.89 -13.26 -36.80
N ARG A 281 -9.15 -12.83 -36.94
CA ARG A 281 -9.54 -11.64 -37.70
C ARG A 281 -9.04 -10.35 -37.05
N VAL A 282 -9.15 -10.20 -35.72
CA VAL A 282 -8.61 -9.04 -35.00
C VAL A 282 -7.09 -8.98 -35.13
N ALA A 283 -6.39 -10.11 -35.03
CA ALA A 283 -4.93 -10.15 -35.21
C ALA A 283 -4.51 -9.70 -36.63
N ALA A 284 -5.29 -10.05 -37.65
CA ALA A 284 -5.02 -9.69 -39.04
C ALA A 284 -5.43 -8.24 -39.40
N GLU A 285 -6.58 -7.78 -38.93
CA GLU A 285 -7.22 -6.55 -39.41
C GLU A 285 -7.20 -5.38 -38.42
N ALA A 286 -7.02 -5.64 -37.12
CA ALA A 286 -6.92 -4.64 -36.07
C ALA A 286 -5.78 -4.99 -35.09
N PRO A 287 -4.53 -5.14 -35.59
CA PRO A 287 -3.40 -5.54 -34.76
C PRO A 287 -3.15 -4.52 -33.64
N GLY A 288 -2.79 -5.02 -32.45
CA GLY A 288 -2.59 -4.20 -31.25
C GLY A 288 -3.82 -4.05 -30.35
N THR A 289 -4.95 -4.66 -30.73
CA THR A 289 -6.15 -4.73 -29.88
C THR A 289 -6.01 -5.83 -28.83
N LEU A 290 -6.20 -5.48 -27.55
CA LEU A 290 -6.25 -6.42 -26.44
C LEU A 290 -7.70 -6.92 -26.24
N LEU A 291 -7.88 -8.23 -26.14
CA LEU A 291 -9.21 -8.86 -26.01
C LEU A 291 -9.35 -9.54 -24.64
N LEU A 292 -10.34 -9.10 -23.86
CA LEU A 292 -10.69 -9.63 -22.54
C LEU A 292 -12.02 -10.38 -22.66
N ALA A 293 -12.05 -11.66 -22.30
CA ALA A 293 -13.30 -12.39 -22.14
C ALA A 293 -13.78 -12.32 -20.69
N GLU A 294 -15.00 -11.83 -20.49
CA GLU A 294 -15.75 -12.18 -19.29
C GLU A 294 -16.35 -13.58 -19.51
N ALA A 295 -15.67 -14.59 -18.98
CA ALA A 295 -16.08 -15.98 -19.07
C ALA A 295 -16.11 -16.59 -17.67
N PHE A 296 -17.19 -17.32 -17.36
CA PHE A 296 -17.35 -18.04 -16.10
C PHE A 296 -17.44 -19.55 -16.36
N TRP A 297 -17.79 -20.32 -15.32
CA TRP A 297 -18.05 -21.76 -15.37
C TRP A 297 -16.81 -22.64 -15.64
N LEU A 298 -15.64 -22.23 -15.11
CA LEU A 298 -14.38 -22.98 -15.24
C LEU A 298 -13.91 -23.12 -16.70
N MET A 299 -14.27 -22.16 -17.56
CA MET A 299 -13.91 -22.12 -18.97
C MET A 299 -12.68 -21.28 -19.27
N GLU A 300 -12.03 -20.70 -18.27
CA GLU A 300 -10.91 -19.76 -18.41
C GLU A 300 -9.77 -20.41 -19.22
N GLY A 301 -9.44 -21.66 -18.89
CA GLY A 301 -8.46 -22.45 -19.64
C GLY A 301 -8.85 -22.68 -21.10
N TYR A 302 -10.14 -22.85 -21.40
CA TYR A 302 -10.63 -23.02 -22.78
C TYR A 302 -10.48 -21.74 -23.60
N PHE A 303 -10.87 -20.60 -23.02
CA PHE A 303 -10.77 -19.29 -23.68
C PHE A 303 -9.32 -18.90 -24.01
N VAL A 304 -8.41 -19.14 -23.06
CA VAL A 304 -7.00 -18.80 -23.25
C VAL A 304 -6.30 -19.77 -24.20
N ARG A 305 -6.47 -21.08 -23.98
CA ARG A 305 -5.67 -22.10 -24.69
C ARG A 305 -6.24 -22.43 -26.07
N THR A 306 -7.55 -22.62 -26.15
CA THR A 306 -8.19 -23.11 -27.38
C THR A 306 -8.64 -21.96 -28.25
N LEU A 307 -9.31 -20.97 -27.66
CA LEU A 307 -9.88 -19.85 -28.42
C LEU A 307 -8.86 -18.74 -28.69
N GLY A 308 -7.79 -18.65 -27.89
CA GLY A 308 -6.69 -17.71 -28.10
C GLY A 308 -6.94 -16.32 -27.49
N MET A 309 -7.89 -16.18 -26.57
CA MET A 309 -8.21 -14.91 -25.94
C MET A 309 -7.00 -14.34 -25.19
N HIS A 310 -6.79 -13.01 -25.26
CA HIS A 310 -5.63 -12.38 -24.65
C HIS A 310 -5.71 -12.40 -23.12
N ARG A 311 -6.91 -12.23 -22.56
CA ARG A 311 -7.17 -12.19 -21.13
C ARG A 311 -8.54 -12.78 -20.83
N VAL A 312 -8.72 -13.34 -19.64
CA VAL A 312 -10.00 -13.91 -19.18
C VAL A 312 -10.23 -13.62 -17.70
N TYR A 313 -11.48 -13.36 -17.33
CA TYR A 313 -11.89 -13.14 -15.95
C TYR A 313 -11.62 -14.37 -15.09
N ASN A 314 -11.15 -14.16 -13.86
CA ASN A 314 -10.90 -15.22 -12.89
C ASN A 314 -11.84 -15.10 -11.69
N SER A 315 -13.08 -15.57 -11.84
CA SER A 315 -14.07 -15.51 -10.75
C SER A 315 -13.73 -16.47 -9.60
N ALA A 316 -12.88 -17.48 -9.84
CA ALA A 316 -12.37 -18.36 -8.79
C ALA A 316 -11.52 -17.59 -7.77
N PHE A 317 -10.75 -16.58 -8.20
CA PHE A 317 -10.01 -15.68 -7.31
C PHE A 317 -10.95 -15.02 -6.29
N MET A 318 -12.01 -14.36 -6.76
CA MET A 318 -12.95 -13.66 -5.90
C MET A 318 -13.72 -14.62 -4.99
N ASN A 319 -14.41 -15.60 -5.57
CA ASN A 319 -15.34 -16.45 -4.83
C ASN A 319 -14.62 -17.34 -3.80
N LEU A 320 -13.52 -17.98 -4.19
CA LEU A 320 -12.83 -18.92 -3.28
C LEU A 320 -12.09 -18.18 -2.16
N LEU A 321 -11.50 -17.01 -2.43
CA LEU A 321 -10.85 -16.22 -1.37
C LEU A 321 -11.87 -15.56 -0.43
N ARG A 322 -13.02 -15.11 -0.94
CA ARG A 322 -14.14 -14.62 -0.11
C ARG A 322 -14.62 -15.70 0.85
N ASP A 323 -14.88 -16.89 0.32
CA ASP A 323 -15.46 -18.01 1.06
C ASP A 323 -14.42 -18.84 1.84
N GLU A 324 -13.16 -18.40 1.88
CA GLU A 324 -12.02 -19.08 2.55
C GLU A 324 -11.83 -20.54 2.08
N ARG A 325 -12.18 -20.82 0.82
CA ARG A 325 -11.90 -22.09 0.16
C ARG A 325 -10.46 -22.10 -0.36
N ASN A 326 -9.52 -21.88 0.53
CA ASN A 326 -8.12 -21.61 0.21
C ASN A 326 -7.45 -22.80 -0.48
N ALA A 327 -7.71 -24.02 0.00
CA ALA A 327 -7.22 -25.25 -0.61
C ALA A 327 -7.66 -25.40 -2.08
N ASP A 328 -8.90 -25.03 -2.39
CA ASP A 328 -9.42 -25.10 -3.76
C ASP A 328 -8.72 -24.06 -4.66
N TYR A 329 -8.50 -22.84 -4.17
CA TYR A 329 -7.81 -21.81 -4.96
C TYR A 329 -6.32 -22.13 -5.14
N ARG A 330 -5.64 -22.63 -4.10
CA ARG A 330 -4.26 -23.14 -4.20
C ARG A 330 -4.15 -24.28 -5.20
N LYS A 331 -5.13 -25.19 -5.22
CA LYS A 331 -5.22 -26.27 -6.22
C LYS A 331 -5.30 -25.69 -7.64
N VAL A 332 -6.17 -24.69 -7.89
CA VAL A 332 -6.26 -24.01 -9.19
C VAL A 332 -4.91 -23.41 -9.60
N MET A 333 -4.19 -22.75 -8.68
CA MET A 333 -2.87 -22.19 -8.96
C MET A 333 -1.84 -23.28 -9.28
N ARG A 334 -1.78 -24.34 -8.47
CA ARG A 334 -0.85 -25.47 -8.63
C ARG A 334 -1.07 -26.16 -9.97
N GLU A 335 -2.30 -26.55 -10.29
CA GLU A 335 -2.64 -27.21 -11.55
C GLU A 335 -2.35 -26.31 -12.76
N THR A 336 -2.54 -24.99 -12.63
CA THR A 336 -2.18 -24.02 -13.67
C THR A 336 -0.66 -23.99 -13.90
N LEU A 337 0.13 -23.97 -12.84
CA LEU A 337 1.60 -23.96 -12.91
C LEU A 337 2.17 -25.27 -13.45
N GLU A 338 1.65 -26.41 -13.02
CA GLU A 338 2.04 -27.73 -13.52
C GLU A 338 1.70 -27.89 -15.00
N PHE A 339 0.57 -27.32 -15.45
CA PHE A 339 0.17 -27.39 -16.84
C PHE A 339 0.92 -26.38 -17.72
N ASP A 340 0.72 -25.07 -17.46
CA ASP A 340 1.40 -23.98 -18.17
C ASP A 340 1.39 -22.66 -17.38
N PRO A 341 2.53 -22.24 -16.79
CA PRO A 341 2.63 -21.00 -16.03
C PRO A 341 2.22 -19.75 -16.80
N GLU A 342 2.35 -19.72 -18.14
CA GLU A 342 1.97 -18.55 -18.96
C GLU A 342 0.45 -18.24 -18.89
N ILE A 343 -0.37 -19.21 -18.47
CA ILE A 343 -1.81 -19.00 -18.25
C ILE A 343 -2.06 -18.04 -17.09
N LEU A 344 -1.23 -18.01 -16.04
CA LEU A 344 -1.45 -17.09 -14.90
C LEU A 344 -1.44 -15.61 -15.35
N LYS A 345 -0.61 -15.25 -16.34
CA LYS A 345 -0.59 -13.89 -16.93
C LYS A 345 -1.89 -13.52 -17.66
N ARG A 346 -2.68 -14.52 -18.02
CA ARG A 346 -3.90 -14.36 -18.82
C ARG A 346 -5.10 -14.06 -17.93
N PHE A 347 -5.02 -14.30 -16.63
CA PHE A 347 -6.10 -14.03 -15.70
C PHE A 347 -6.28 -12.54 -15.40
N VAL A 348 -7.53 -12.12 -15.34
CA VAL A 348 -7.98 -10.85 -14.77
C VAL A 348 -8.53 -11.14 -13.38
N ASN A 349 -7.78 -10.76 -12.36
CA ASN A 349 -8.17 -10.96 -10.96
C ASN A 349 -8.90 -9.71 -10.47
N PHE A 350 -10.04 -9.90 -9.82
CA PHE A 350 -10.90 -8.85 -9.29
C PHE A 350 -11.55 -9.31 -7.98
N VAL A 351 -12.03 -8.37 -7.18
CA VAL A 351 -12.80 -8.66 -5.94
C VAL A 351 -14.26 -8.23 -6.04
N ASN A 352 -14.61 -7.42 -7.03
CA ASN A 352 -15.97 -7.08 -7.40
C ASN A 352 -16.02 -6.64 -8.88
N ASN A 353 -17.23 -6.65 -9.44
CA ASN A 353 -17.59 -6.08 -10.73
C ASN A 353 -19.04 -5.55 -10.61
N PRO A 354 -19.63 -4.94 -11.66
CA PRO A 354 -21.00 -4.42 -11.60
C PRO A 354 -22.08 -5.48 -11.30
N ASP A 355 -21.86 -6.74 -11.68
CA ASP A 355 -22.82 -7.84 -11.47
C ASP A 355 -22.71 -8.49 -10.08
N GLU A 356 -21.59 -8.27 -9.39
CA GLU A 356 -21.29 -8.82 -8.07
C GLU A 356 -21.58 -7.79 -6.97
N LYS A 357 -21.58 -8.26 -5.72
CA LYS A 357 -21.64 -7.38 -4.55
C LYS A 357 -20.39 -6.51 -4.46
N THR A 358 -20.49 -5.35 -3.80
CA THR A 358 -19.33 -4.47 -3.62
C THR A 358 -18.22 -5.15 -2.81
N ALA A 359 -16.97 -4.70 -2.99
CA ALA A 359 -15.84 -5.26 -2.27
C ALA A 359 -16.02 -5.17 -0.74
N VAL A 360 -16.59 -4.05 -0.26
CA VAL A 360 -16.90 -3.83 1.16
C VAL A 360 -17.93 -4.84 1.66
N GLU A 361 -19.00 -5.12 0.91
CA GLU A 361 -20.00 -6.11 1.32
C GLU A 361 -19.43 -7.54 1.32
N GLN A 362 -18.55 -7.87 0.36
CA GLN A 362 -18.00 -9.22 0.22
C GLN A 362 -16.85 -9.53 1.19
N PHE A 363 -15.93 -8.59 1.40
CA PHE A 363 -14.67 -8.81 2.13
C PHE A 363 -14.54 -7.94 3.39
N GLY A 364 -15.44 -6.99 3.61
CA GLY A 364 -15.32 -5.99 4.66
C GLY A 364 -14.26 -4.92 4.34
N THR A 365 -13.85 -4.17 5.36
CA THR A 365 -12.87 -3.08 5.28
C THR A 365 -11.56 -3.39 6.02
N GLY A 366 -11.43 -4.59 6.60
CA GLY A 366 -10.31 -5.01 7.44
C GLY A 366 -9.21 -5.77 6.69
N ASP A 367 -8.40 -6.51 7.45
CA ASP A 367 -7.19 -7.17 6.94
C ASP A 367 -7.46 -8.23 5.88
N LYS A 368 -8.60 -8.94 5.95
CA LYS A 368 -9.01 -9.90 4.90
C LYS A 368 -9.08 -9.24 3.53
N TYR A 369 -9.76 -8.10 3.44
CA TYR A 369 -9.87 -7.34 2.19
C TYR A 369 -8.48 -6.89 1.71
N PHE A 370 -7.67 -6.30 2.58
CA PHE A 370 -6.35 -5.81 2.18
C PHE A 370 -5.35 -6.92 1.85
N GLY A 371 -5.50 -8.10 2.44
CA GLY A 371 -4.73 -9.29 2.08
C GLY A 371 -5.06 -9.77 0.67
N VAL A 372 -6.35 -9.89 0.34
CA VAL A 372 -6.81 -10.26 -1.01
C VAL A 372 -6.47 -9.18 -2.04
N ALA A 373 -6.59 -7.89 -1.70
CA ALA A 373 -6.17 -6.79 -2.58
C ALA A 373 -4.65 -6.78 -2.80
N THR A 374 -3.86 -7.20 -1.80
CA THR A 374 -2.41 -7.42 -1.96
C THR A 374 -2.17 -8.53 -2.98
N LEU A 375 -2.80 -9.70 -2.81
CA LEU A 375 -2.73 -10.80 -3.79
C LEU A 375 -3.09 -10.32 -5.20
N MET A 376 -4.16 -9.56 -5.34
CA MET A 376 -4.61 -9.04 -6.62
C MET A 376 -3.55 -8.14 -7.28
N ALA A 377 -2.90 -7.27 -6.49
CA ALA A 377 -1.86 -6.37 -6.97
C ALA A 377 -0.54 -7.08 -7.33
N THR A 378 -0.21 -8.19 -6.66
CA THR A 378 1.11 -8.85 -6.74
C THR A 378 1.12 -10.23 -7.41
N MET A 379 -0.03 -10.75 -7.78
CA MET A 379 -0.11 -11.94 -8.65
C MET A 379 0.19 -11.59 -10.11
N PRO A 380 0.73 -12.53 -10.92
CA PRO A 380 0.78 -12.36 -12.36
C PRO A 380 -0.63 -12.18 -12.95
N GLY A 381 -0.72 -11.46 -14.08
CA GLY A 381 -2.01 -11.18 -14.75
C GLY A 381 -2.45 -9.72 -14.66
N LEU A 382 -3.74 -9.45 -14.79
CA LEU A 382 -4.28 -8.09 -14.74
C LEU A 382 -5.12 -7.90 -13.47
N PRO A 383 -4.72 -7.02 -12.53
CA PRO A 383 -5.62 -6.60 -11.46
C PRO A 383 -6.71 -5.68 -12.03
N MET A 384 -7.96 -5.92 -11.65
CA MET A 384 -9.09 -5.06 -11.97
C MET A 384 -9.77 -4.61 -10.69
N PHE A 385 -9.86 -3.29 -10.51
CA PHE A 385 -10.54 -2.66 -9.37
C PHE A 385 -11.88 -2.10 -9.84
N GLY A 386 -12.95 -2.41 -9.10
CA GLY A 386 -14.27 -1.87 -9.37
C GLY A 386 -14.35 -0.38 -9.04
N HIS A 387 -15.27 0.34 -9.69
CA HIS A 387 -15.58 1.73 -9.32
C HIS A 387 -16.05 1.79 -7.86
N GLY A 388 -15.60 2.81 -7.11
CA GLY A 388 -15.94 3.00 -5.70
C GLY A 388 -15.19 2.09 -4.72
N GLN A 389 -14.37 1.15 -5.20
CA GLN A 389 -13.66 0.19 -4.35
C GLN A 389 -12.65 0.85 -3.40
N PHE A 390 -11.90 1.86 -3.89
CA PHE A 390 -10.92 2.59 -3.07
C PHE A 390 -11.61 3.52 -2.06
N GLU A 391 -12.70 4.14 -2.51
CA GLU A 391 -13.50 5.09 -1.75
C GLU A 391 -14.34 4.40 -0.67
N GLY A 392 -14.61 3.09 -0.81
CA GLY A 392 -15.43 2.31 0.12
C GLY A 392 -16.92 2.42 -0.13
N PHE A 393 -17.32 2.73 -1.36
CA PHE A 393 -18.73 2.82 -1.75
C PHE A 393 -19.40 1.45 -1.67
N THR A 394 -20.63 1.47 -1.17
CA THR A 394 -21.45 0.30 -0.88
C THR A 394 -22.57 0.11 -1.87
N GLU A 395 -22.90 1.14 -2.66
CA GLU A 395 -23.87 1.01 -3.75
C GLU A 395 -23.37 0.04 -4.82
N LYS A 396 -24.19 -0.97 -5.09
CA LYS A 396 -24.07 -1.76 -6.32
C LYS A 396 -24.75 -0.99 -7.45
N TYR A 397 -23.96 -0.46 -8.38
CA TYR A 397 -24.46 0.27 -9.54
C TYR A 397 -25.15 -0.68 -10.54
N GLY A 398 -26.42 -0.42 -10.81
CA GLY A 398 -27.15 -1.07 -11.90
C GLY A 398 -26.82 -0.44 -13.25
N MET A 399 -27.01 -1.19 -14.33
CA MET A 399 -26.81 -0.73 -15.71
C MET A 399 -28.00 0.10 -16.25
N GLU A 400 -29.08 0.19 -15.46
CA GLU A 400 -30.35 0.84 -15.76
C GLU A 400 -30.48 2.27 -15.19
N PHE A 401 -29.39 2.86 -14.68
CA PHE A 401 -29.42 4.17 -14.03
C PHE A 401 -28.34 5.12 -14.57
N ARG A 402 -28.73 6.37 -14.85
CA ARG A 402 -27.79 7.40 -15.32
C ARG A 402 -26.83 7.92 -14.26
N ARG A 403 -27.13 7.71 -12.98
CA ARG A 403 -26.41 8.27 -11.84
C ARG A 403 -26.49 7.31 -10.66
N ALA A 404 -25.53 7.44 -9.75
CA ALA A 404 -25.60 6.82 -8.44
C ALA A 404 -26.92 7.16 -7.74
N ARG A 405 -27.50 6.17 -7.07
CA ARG A 405 -28.74 6.29 -6.29
C ARG A 405 -28.47 6.81 -4.89
N MET A 406 -27.29 6.53 -4.38
CA MET A 406 -26.81 6.93 -3.08
C MET A 406 -25.81 8.07 -3.24
N VAL A 407 -25.88 9.02 -2.30
CA VAL A 407 -24.82 10.02 -2.13
C VAL A 407 -23.91 9.47 -1.04
N GLU A 408 -22.83 8.82 -1.45
CA GLU A 408 -21.85 8.23 -0.53
C GLU A 408 -20.65 9.16 -0.37
N GLU A 409 -20.18 9.30 0.86
CA GLU A 409 -18.92 9.99 1.14
C GLU A 409 -17.75 9.00 1.08
N VAL A 410 -16.58 9.51 0.73
CA VAL A 410 -15.35 8.71 0.73
C VAL A 410 -15.02 8.30 2.16
N ASN A 411 -14.78 7.01 2.39
CA ASN A 411 -14.20 6.55 3.63
C ASN A 411 -12.70 6.90 3.66
N GLU A 412 -12.39 8.08 4.20
CA GLU A 412 -11.02 8.62 4.23
C GLU A 412 -10.01 7.67 4.91
N GLY A 413 -10.43 6.94 5.94
CA GLY A 413 -9.58 5.94 6.61
C GLY A 413 -9.22 4.76 5.70
N LEU A 414 -10.22 4.21 5.02
CA LEU A 414 -10.02 3.13 4.04
C LEU A 414 -9.20 3.60 2.84
N TYR A 415 -9.49 4.79 2.33
CA TYR A 415 -8.78 5.38 1.20
C TYR A 415 -7.30 5.66 1.53
N ALA A 416 -7.03 6.24 2.70
CA ALA A 416 -5.67 6.43 3.20
C ALA A 416 -4.94 5.10 3.39
N HIS A 417 -5.62 4.06 3.86
CA HIS A 417 -5.03 2.73 4.01
C HIS A 417 -4.66 2.12 2.64
N HIS A 418 -5.53 2.20 1.62
CA HIS A 418 -5.20 1.79 0.26
C HIS A 418 -3.95 2.52 -0.28
N ARG A 419 -3.88 3.84 -0.08
CA ARG A 419 -2.73 4.65 -0.48
C ARG A 419 -1.44 4.23 0.20
N ARG A 420 -1.52 3.74 1.44
CA ARG A 420 -0.37 3.26 2.20
C ARG A 420 0.07 1.86 1.78
N VAL A 421 -0.85 0.92 1.59
CA VAL A 421 -0.48 -0.51 1.47
C VAL A 421 -0.66 -1.11 0.07
N ILE A 422 -1.58 -0.60 -0.76
CA ILE A 422 -1.87 -1.16 -2.10
C ILE A 422 -1.23 -0.32 -3.21
N VAL A 423 -1.37 1.00 -3.16
CA VAL A 423 -0.86 1.91 -4.21
C VAL A 423 0.65 1.75 -4.46
N PRO A 424 1.52 1.59 -3.44
CA PRO A 424 2.95 1.36 -3.68
C PRO A 424 3.22 0.07 -4.47
N LEU A 425 2.43 -0.98 -4.25
CA LEU A 425 2.53 -2.24 -4.99
C LEU A 425 2.09 -2.05 -6.45
N LEU A 426 1.03 -1.28 -6.69
CA LEU A 426 0.56 -0.95 -8.05
C LEU A 426 1.59 -0.11 -8.83
N HIS A 427 2.29 0.82 -8.18
CA HIS A 427 3.40 1.53 -8.83
C HIS A 427 4.58 0.63 -9.20
N ARG A 428 4.75 -0.49 -8.48
CA ARG A 428 5.75 -1.51 -8.74
C ARG A 428 5.21 -2.69 -9.55
N ARG A 429 4.03 -2.56 -10.19
CA ARG A 429 3.32 -3.66 -10.84
C ARG A 429 4.17 -4.49 -11.81
N ALA A 430 5.11 -3.86 -12.52
CA ALA A 430 6.03 -4.53 -13.44
C ALA A 430 6.89 -5.61 -12.76
N GLN A 431 7.19 -5.46 -11.47
CA GLN A 431 7.93 -6.45 -10.66
C GLN A 431 7.18 -7.77 -10.52
N PHE A 432 5.85 -7.74 -10.59
CA PHE A 432 5.00 -8.88 -10.29
C PHE A 432 4.29 -9.47 -11.52
N ALA A 433 4.41 -8.82 -12.69
CA ALA A 433 3.55 -9.10 -13.85
C ALA A 433 3.91 -10.38 -14.59
N GLU A 434 5.19 -10.75 -14.54
CA GLU A 434 5.73 -11.89 -15.28
C GLU A 434 5.62 -13.20 -14.49
N VAL A 435 5.68 -14.33 -15.20
CA VAL A 435 5.60 -15.69 -14.62
C VAL A 435 6.91 -16.46 -14.75
N ARG A 436 7.89 -15.91 -15.49
CA ARG A 436 9.15 -16.61 -15.79
C ARG A 436 9.87 -17.07 -14.51
N ASP A 437 9.86 -16.20 -13.50
CA ASP A 437 10.50 -16.42 -12.20
C ASP A 437 9.45 -16.46 -11.06
N PHE A 438 8.17 -16.63 -11.40
CA PHE A 438 7.11 -16.76 -10.40
C PHE A 438 7.11 -18.16 -9.81
N LEU A 439 7.20 -18.25 -8.48
CA LEU A 439 7.18 -19.51 -7.76
C LEU A 439 6.16 -19.45 -6.63
N LEU A 440 5.21 -20.38 -6.65
CA LEU A 440 4.31 -20.65 -5.52
C LEU A 440 4.99 -21.66 -4.58
N TYR A 441 4.88 -21.46 -3.28
CA TYR A 441 5.46 -22.34 -2.26
C TYR A 441 4.39 -23.07 -1.44
N ASP A 442 4.73 -24.28 -1.02
CA ASP A 442 4.05 -24.94 0.08
C ASP A 442 4.63 -24.41 1.41
N VAL A 443 3.75 -24.05 2.35
CA VAL A 443 4.14 -23.65 3.70
C VAL A 443 3.96 -24.86 4.60
N GLY A 444 5.08 -25.52 4.94
CA GLY A 444 5.08 -26.72 5.75
C GLY A 444 4.87 -26.38 7.22
N GLY A 445 3.78 -26.88 7.81
CA GLY A 445 3.53 -26.80 9.24
C GLY A 445 4.48 -27.69 10.04
N ASP A 446 4.56 -27.43 11.35
CA ASP A 446 5.42 -28.21 12.27
C ASP A 446 4.97 -29.69 12.40
N ASP A 447 3.74 -29.98 12.00
CA ASP A 447 3.11 -31.31 11.90
C ASP A 447 3.36 -32.00 10.54
N GLY A 448 4.09 -31.36 9.62
CA GLY A 448 4.36 -31.86 8.27
C GLY A 448 3.21 -31.68 7.28
N SER A 449 2.09 -31.06 7.69
CA SER A 449 0.99 -30.73 6.78
C SER A 449 1.24 -29.41 6.03
N VAL A 450 0.68 -29.26 4.84
CA VAL A 450 0.73 -27.98 4.12
C VAL A 450 -0.34 -27.05 4.70
N ARG A 451 0.04 -25.81 5.02
CA ARG A 451 -0.91 -24.77 5.43
C ARG A 451 -1.62 -24.21 4.21
N GLU A 452 -2.71 -24.88 3.81
CA GLU A 452 -3.51 -24.48 2.63
C GLU A 452 -4.16 -23.09 2.77
N ASP A 453 -4.28 -22.57 3.99
CA ASP A 453 -4.76 -21.21 4.24
C ASP A 453 -3.70 -20.12 4.00
N VAL A 454 -2.45 -20.50 3.69
CA VAL A 454 -1.35 -19.57 3.45
C VAL A 454 -0.96 -19.56 1.98
N PHE A 455 -0.97 -18.38 1.38
CA PHE A 455 -0.46 -18.11 0.04
C PHE A 455 0.93 -17.52 0.14
N ALA A 456 1.94 -18.25 -0.32
CA ALA A 456 3.33 -17.82 -0.31
C ALA A 456 3.91 -17.91 -1.72
N TYR A 457 4.37 -16.81 -2.30
CA TYR A 457 5.01 -16.83 -3.62
C TYR A 457 6.06 -15.75 -3.79
N SER A 458 7.03 -16.02 -4.66
CA SER A 458 8.09 -15.09 -5.03
C SER A 458 8.04 -14.74 -6.51
N ASN A 459 8.68 -13.63 -6.86
CA ASN A 459 8.92 -13.24 -8.24
C ASN A 459 10.18 -12.38 -8.36
N ILE A 460 10.76 -12.38 -9.56
CA ILE A 460 11.89 -11.53 -9.93
C ILE A 460 11.42 -10.55 -11.01
N GLY A 461 11.50 -9.26 -10.69
CA GLY A 461 11.14 -8.17 -11.59
C GLY A 461 12.12 -8.02 -12.76
N PRO A 462 11.74 -7.24 -13.78
CA PRO A 462 12.53 -7.07 -15.00
C PRO A 462 13.91 -6.44 -14.78
N ARG A 463 14.13 -5.76 -13.64
CA ARG A 463 15.44 -5.19 -13.27
C ARG A 463 16.14 -6.04 -12.19
N GLY A 464 15.68 -7.26 -11.94
CA GLY A 464 16.20 -8.14 -10.90
C GLY A 464 15.61 -7.88 -9.51
N GLU A 465 14.50 -7.13 -9.41
CA GLU A 465 13.90 -6.83 -8.11
C GLU A 465 13.24 -8.07 -7.51
N ARG A 466 13.67 -8.48 -6.32
CA ARG A 466 13.14 -9.67 -5.63
C ARG A 466 11.89 -9.33 -4.84
N SER A 467 10.91 -10.22 -4.85
CA SER A 467 9.70 -10.10 -4.05
C SER A 467 9.32 -11.43 -3.42
N LEU A 468 8.87 -11.40 -2.18
CA LEU A 468 8.25 -12.54 -1.50
C LEU A 468 6.97 -12.05 -0.80
N LEU A 469 5.86 -12.65 -1.18
CA LEU A 469 4.54 -12.35 -0.64
C LEU A 469 4.09 -13.53 0.20
N VAL A 470 3.56 -13.25 1.39
CA VAL A 470 2.98 -14.25 2.28
C VAL A 470 1.65 -13.72 2.81
N TYR A 471 0.56 -14.46 2.63
CA TYR A 471 -0.75 -14.06 3.11
C TYR A 471 -1.51 -15.24 3.72
N HIS A 472 -2.00 -15.06 4.95
CA HIS A 472 -2.83 -16.03 5.64
C HIS A 472 -4.32 -15.70 5.50
N ASN A 473 -5.05 -16.34 4.59
CA ASN A 473 -6.46 -16.02 4.34
C ASN A 473 -7.42 -16.77 5.29
N ARG A 474 -7.25 -16.63 6.60
CA ARG A 474 -8.08 -17.32 7.59
C ARG A 474 -8.11 -16.53 8.91
N PHE A 475 -9.24 -16.61 9.61
CA PHE A 475 -9.31 -16.12 10.99
C PHE A 475 -8.73 -17.16 11.96
N GLY A 476 -7.44 -17.03 12.26
CA GLY A 476 -6.70 -17.85 13.21
C GLY A 476 -5.20 -17.57 13.12
N ASP A 477 -4.41 -18.15 14.02
CA ASP A 477 -2.95 -18.06 13.96
C ASP A 477 -2.39 -19.31 13.27
N THR A 478 -1.30 -19.15 12.54
CA THR A 478 -0.60 -20.26 11.90
C THR A 478 0.90 -20.03 11.86
N SER A 479 1.67 -21.10 11.73
CA SER A 479 3.11 -21.02 11.51
C SER A 479 3.59 -22.14 10.61
N GLY A 480 4.75 -21.94 10.00
CA GLY A 480 5.39 -22.93 9.15
C GLY A 480 6.64 -22.42 8.46
N TRP A 481 7.19 -23.27 7.60
CA TRP A 481 8.40 -23.00 6.84
C TRP A 481 8.10 -22.88 5.35
N ILE A 482 8.65 -21.84 4.72
CA ILE A 482 8.66 -21.65 3.27
C ILE A 482 10.02 -22.12 2.77
N ARG A 483 10.06 -23.25 2.08
CA ARG A 483 11.32 -23.84 1.57
C ARG A 483 11.24 -24.23 0.11
N ASP A 484 10.34 -25.12 -0.25
CA ASP A 484 10.27 -25.70 -1.59
C ASP A 484 9.07 -25.15 -2.35
N SER A 485 9.28 -24.79 -3.62
CA SER A 485 8.19 -24.41 -4.50
C SER A 485 7.31 -25.63 -4.79
N VAL A 486 6.05 -25.38 -5.13
CA VAL A 486 5.24 -26.38 -5.84
C VAL A 486 5.89 -26.72 -7.19
N ALA A 487 5.51 -27.86 -7.76
CA ALA A 487 5.94 -28.21 -9.10
C ALA A 487 5.36 -27.24 -10.15
N TYR A 488 6.16 -26.89 -11.15
CA TYR A 488 5.72 -26.10 -12.29
C TYR A 488 6.36 -26.59 -13.57
N SER A 489 5.69 -26.40 -14.71
CA SER A 489 6.21 -26.84 -15.99
C SER A 489 7.19 -25.83 -16.59
N VAL A 490 8.30 -26.36 -17.10
CA VAL A 490 9.26 -25.64 -17.94
C VAL A 490 9.37 -26.32 -19.29
N ARG A 491 9.48 -25.52 -20.34
CA ARG A 491 9.68 -26.02 -21.69
C ARG A 491 11.11 -26.52 -21.86
N VAL A 492 11.27 -27.73 -22.37
CA VAL A 492 12.59 -28.26 -22.70
C VAL A 492 13.13 -27.51 -23.93
N PRO A 493 14.38 -27.00 -23.90
CA PRO A 493 14.98 -26.37 -25.07
C PRO A 493 14.88 -27.27 -26.31
N ASP A 494 14.54 -26.68 -27.46
CA ASP A 494 14.41 -27.36 -28.76
C ASP A 494 13.40 -28.53 -28.81
N SER A 495 12.47 -28.61 -27.85
CA SER A 495 11.37 -29.58 -27.83
C SER A 495 10.00 -28.91 -27.59
N SER A 496 8.93 -29.60 -28.01
CA SER A 496 7.57 -29.28 -27.60
C SER A 496 7.21 -29.87 -26.22
N GLU A 497 8.07 -30.71 -25.67
CA GLU A 497 7.88 -31.35 -24.37
C GLU A 497 8.10 -30.36 -23.20
N ARG A 498 7.37 -30.61 -22.12
CA ARG A 498 7.47 -29.88 -20.86
C ARG A 498 7.83 -30.86 -19.76
N THR A 499 8.67 -30.41 -18.83
CA THR A 499 9.02 -31.19 -17.63
C THR A 499 8.63 -30.40 -16.38
N LEU A 500 8.28 -31.11 -15.31
CA LEU A 500 7.97 -30.53 -14.01
C LEU A 500 9.24 -30.41 -13.18
N ILE A 501 9.48 -29.21 -12.64
CA ILE A 501 10.59 -28.95 -11.72
C ILE A 501 10.08 -28.21 -10.47
N GLY A 502 10.88 -28.22 -9.41
CA GLY A 502 10.71 -27.38 -8.23
C GLY A 502 12.03 -26.68 -7.89
N ARG A 503 11.96 -25.58 -7.14
CA ARG A 503 13.12 -24.81 -6.68
C ARG A 503 12.99 -24.47 -5.21
N THR A 504 14.12 -24.26 -4.55
CA THR A 504 14.12 -23.75 -3.17
C THR A 504 13.76 -22.27 -3.14
N LEU A 505 13.42 -21.74 -1.96
CA LEU A 505 13.17 -20.32 -1.73
C LEU A 505 14.40 -19.48 -2.11
N ALA A 506 15.60 -19.93 -1.72
CA ALA A 506 16.84 -19.24 -2.03
C ALA A 506 17.13 -19.22 -3.54
N ASP A 507 16.88 -20.33 -4.25
CA ASP A 507 17.01 -20.36 -5.71
C ASP A 507 16.01 -19.43 -6.39
N GLY A 508 14.76 -19.42 -5.92
CA GLY A 508 13.68 -18.59 -6.45
C GLY A 508 13.94 -17.10 -6.31
N LEU A 509 14.46 -16.69 -5.15
CA LEU A 509 14.85 -15.32 -4.87
C LEU A 509 16.29 -15.00 -5.33
N GLN A 510 17.02 -15.98 -5.89
CA GLN A 510 18.40 -15.83 -6.34
C GLN A 510 19.30 -15.25 -5.22
N LEU A 511 19.27 -15.90 -4.06
CA LEU A 511 20.00 -15.53 -2.85
C LEU A 511 21.31 -16.32 -2.73
N GLY A 512 22.39 -15.63 -2.41
CA GLY A 512 23.66 -16.26 -2.02
C GLY A 512 23.56 -16.93 -0.65
N ALA A 513 24.45 -17.90 -0.38
CA ALA A 513 24.48 -18.72 0.83
C ALA A 513 25.79 -18.56 1.65
N ASP A 514 26.52 -17.47 1.43
CA ASP A 514 27.78 -17.16 2.12
C ASP A 514 27.53 -17.05 3.65
N PRO A 515 28.24 -17.83 4.51
CA PRO A 515 28.03 -17.82 5.95
C PRO A 515 28.25 -16.48 6.64
N ASP A 516 29.01 -15.56 6.02
CA ASP A 516 29.28 -14.22 6.53
C ASP A 516 28.36 -13.16 5.89
N MET A 517 27.32 -13.59 5.18
CA MET A 517 26.33 -12.73 4.54
C MET A 517 24.97 -12.84 5.24
N PHE A 518 24.24 -11.73 5.23
CA PHE A 518 22.86 -11.64 5.68
C PHE A 518 22.01 -10.99 4.60
N TRP A 519 20.75 -11.39 4.53
CA TRP A 519 19.76 -10.76 3.67
C TRP A 519 18.86 -9.86 4.47
N VAL A 520 18.65 -8.66 3.93
CA VAL A 520 17.71 -7.66 4.44
C VAL A 520 16.57 -7.53 3.44
N ALA A 521 15.33 -7.53 3.92
CA ALA A 521 14.16 -7.18 3.13
C ALA A 521 13.23 -6.26 3.93
N ARG A 522 12.50 -5.40 3.22
CA ARG A 522 11.50 -4.51 3.82
C ARG A 522 10.11 -5.07 3.61
N ASP A 523 9.34 -5.21 4.67
CA ASP A 523 7.90 -5.44 4.56
C ASP A 523 7.21 -4.12 4.22
N MET A 524 6.65 -4.02 3.01
CA MET A 524 5.99 -2.80 2.54
C MET A 524 4.75 -2.42 3.34
N ARG A 525 4.14 -3.35 4.08
CA ARG A 525 2.94 -3.06 4.87
C ARG A 525 3.28 -2.42 6.20
N SER A 526 4.23 -2.98 6.94
CA SER A 526 4.69 -2.42 8.23
C SER A 526 5.76 -1.33 8.07
N GLY A 527 6.48 -1.31 6.95
CA GLY A 527 7.62 -0.45 6.72
C GLY A 527 8.91 -0.94 7.38
N LEU A 528 8.86 -2.06 8.11
CA LEU A 528 10.00 -2.60 8.86
C LEU A 528 10.94 -3.39 7.94
N GLU A 529 12.23 -3.30 8.23
CA GLU A 529 13.28 -4.15 7.69
C GLU A 529 13.51 -5.36 8.59
N HIS A 530 13.71 -6.51 7.96
CA HIS A 530 14.01 -7.77 8.60
C HIS A 530 15.36 -8.28 8.12
N LEU A 531 16.07 -9.00 8.99
CA LEU A 531 17.43 -9.49 8.77
C LEU A 531 17.49 -11.00 8.98
N TRP A 532 18.07 -11.74 8.03
CA TRP A 532 18.24 -13.19 8.13
C TRP A 532 19.66 -13.61 7.73
N PRO A 533 20.26 -14.61 8.41
CA PRO A 533 21.49 -15.23 7.96
C PRO A 533 21.31 -15.89 6.59
N ALA A 534 22.22 -15.64 5.64
CA ALA A 534 22.12 -16.17 4.28
C ALA A 534 22.18 -17.70 4.25
N ALA A 535 23.06 -18.30 5.05
CA ALA A 535 23.18 -19.75 5.17
C ALA A 535 21.89 -20.42 5.72
N GLU A 536 21.15 -19.74 6.61
CA GLU A 536 19.89 -20.25 7.14
C GLU A 536 18.79 -20.24 6.08
N LEU A 537 18.61 -19.11 5.37
CA LEU A 537 17.65 -19.02 4.27
C LEU A 537 17.91 -20.05 3.18
N ALA A 538 19.18 -20.30 2.85
CA ALA A 538 19.57 -21.28 1.83
C ALA A 538 19.32 -22.73 2.26
N SER A 539 19.55 -23.07 3.53
CA SER A 539 19.48 -24.46 4.00
C SER A 539 18.09 -24.86 4.54
N ARG A 540 17.44 -23.96 5.28
CA ARG A 540 16.16 -24.23 5.97
C ARG A 540 14.97 -23.51 5.34
N GLY A 541 15.20 -22.47 4.56
CA GLY A 541 14.15 -21.58 4.07
C GLY A 541 13.80 -20.51 5.10
N MET A 542 12.58 -19.95 5.01
CA MET A 542 12.11 -18.88 5.89
C MET A 542 10.97 -19.37 6.79
N ARG A 543 11.12 -19.22 8.12
CA ARG A 543 10.02 -19.45 9.06
C ARG A 543 9.08 -18.26 9.06
N VAL A 544 7.78 -18.54 9.05
CA VAL A 544 6.71 -17.54 9.19
C VAL A 544 5.79 -17.92 10.34
N GLU A 545 5.38 -16.90 11.08
CA GLU A 545 4.36 -16.96 12.13
C GLU A 545 3.38 -15.85 11.78
N LEU A 546 2.13 -16.21 11.51
CA LEU A 546 1.13 -15.35 10.90
C LEU A 546 -0.14 -15.35 11.75
N GLN A 547 -0.60 -14.17 12.12
CA GLN A 547 -1.89 -13.95 12.76
C GLN A 547 -3.04 -14.05 11.75
N ALA A 548 -4.26 -13.89 12.25
CA ALA A 548 -5.47 -13.85 11.43
C ALA A 548 -5.35 -12.78 10.32
N TYR A 549 -5.52 -13.19 9.06
CA TYR A 549 -5.45 -12.31 7.89
C TYR A 549 -4.11 -11.55 7.73
N GLU A 550 -3.05 -12.00 8.40
CA GLU A 550 -1.76 -11.34 8.29
C GLU A 550 -1.19 -11.49 6.87
N CYS A 551 -0.71 -10.37 6.33
CA CYS A 551 -0.07 -10.29 5.03
C CYS A 551 1.29 -9.62 5.18
N ARG A 552 2.32 -10.20 4.57
CA ARG A 552 3.69 -9.67 4.49
C ARG A 552 4.08 -9.51 3.03
N ALA A 553 4.59 -8.33 2.69
CA ALA A 553 5.08 -8.03 1.36
C ALA A 553 6.57 -7.64 1.42
N LEU A 554 7.43 -8.66 1.43
CA LEU A 554 8.87 -8.52 1.58
C LEU A 554 9.51 -8.15 0.22
N LEU A 555 9.85 -6.87 0.08
CA LEU A 555 10.50 -6.28 -1.09
C LEU A 555 11.88 -5.72 -0.72
N ASP A 556 12.51 -5.04 -1.67
CA ASP A 556 13.76 -4.28 -1.47
C ASP A 556 14.89 -5.13 -0.86
N TRP A 557 15.00 -6.38 -1.33
CA TRP A 557 16.00 -7.35 -0.89
C TRP A 557 17.41 -6.89 -1.24
N ARG A 558 18.29 -6.91 -0.25
CA ARG A 558 19.72 -6.59 -0.38
C ARG A 558 20.55 -7.44 0.57
N ASP A 559 21.78 -7.72 0.21
CA ASP A 559 22.74 -8.38 1.09
C ASP A 559 23.53 -7.36 1.91
N VAL A 560 23.95 -7.80 3.09
CA VAL A 560 24.95 -7.14 3.92
C VAL A 560 25.96 -8.18 4.38
N ARG A 561 27.22 -7.79 4.53
CA ARG A 561 28.29 -8.67 5.01
C ARG A 561 28.64 -8.37 6.45
N ASP A 562 28.90 -9.42 7.21
CA ASP A 562 29.35 -9.30 8.59
C ASP A 562 30.67 -8.54 8.66
N ASP A 563 30.89 -7.87 9.79
CA ASP A 563 32.18 -7.24 10.07
C ASP A 563 33.05 -8.15 10.94
N ALA A 564 34.31 -7.73 11.15
CA ALA A 564 35.26 -8.47 11.99
C ALA A 564 34.79 -8.65 13.45
N GLU A 565 33.82 -7.86 13.91
CA GLU A 565 33.26 -7.89 15.26
C GLU A 565 31.93 -8.67 15.33
N GLY A 566 31.52 -9.31 14.23
CA GLY A 566 30.30 -10.10 14.13
C GLY A 566 29.03 -9.30 14.44
N SER A 567 29.02 -7.99 14.19
CA SER A 567 27.93 -7.14 14.66
C SER A 567 26.60 -7.41 13.95
N TRP A 568 26.61 -7.82 12.68
CA TRP A 568 25.40 -8.21 11.97
C TRP A 568 24.84 -9.53 12.49
N ARG A 569 25.71 -10.49 12.80
CA ARG A 569 25.33 -11.75 13.46
C ARG A 569 24.69 -11.52 14.82
N ARG A 570 25.34 -10.74 15.68
CA ARG A 570 24.78 -10.37 17.00
C ARG A 570 23.44 -9.65 16.88
N LEU A 571 23.28 -8.78 15.88
CA LEU A 571 21.99 -8.14 15.62
C LEU A 571 20.93 -9.16 15.19
N ALA A 572 21.23 -10.05 14.24
CA ALA A 572 20.31 -11.08 13.76
C ALA A 572 19.83 -11.98 14.92
N GLU A 573 20.75 -12.41 15.78
CA GLU A 573 20.44 -13.19 16.99
C GLU A 573 19.53 -12.43 17.97
N ARG A 574 19.79 -11.12 18.20
CA ARG A 574 18.97 -10.29 19.09
C ARG A 574 17.57 -10.02 18.53
N LEU A 575 17.46 -9.84 17.21
CA LEU A 575 16.19 -9.60 16.54
C LEU A 575 15.34 -10.88 16.49
N GLY A 576 15.95 -12.04 16.25
CA GLY A 576 15.25 -13.32 16.16
C GLY A 576 14.16 -13.31 15.10
N GLY A 577 14.40 -12.66 13.95
CA GLY A 577 13.43 -12.50 12.86
C GLY A 577 12.45 -11.33 13.01
N ARG A 578 12.43 -10.64 14.16
CA ARG A 578 11.62 -9.41 14.34
C ARG A 578 12.10 -8.28 13.44
N GLY A 579 11.16 -7.51 12.91
CA GLY A 579 11.45 -6.35 12.08
C GLY A 579 11.82 -5.11 12.90
N VAL A 580 12.64 -4.23 12.32
CA VAL A 580 13.04 -2.92 12.88
C VAL A 580 12.90 -1.84 11.81
N ALA A 581 12.82 -0.56 12.20
CA ALA A 581 12.65 0.53 11.22
C ALA A 581 13.83 0.63 10.23
N SER A 582 15.05 0.43 10.74
CA SER A 582 16.29 0.29 9.96
C SER A 582 17.22 -0.69 10.65
N VAL A 583 17.72 -1.67 9.91
CA VAL A 583 18.71 -2.63 10.45
C VAL A 583 20.07 -1.97 10.65
N GLU A 584 20.42 -0.96 9.85
CA GLU A 584 21.64 -0.16 10.01
C GLU A 584 21.63 0.64 11.31
N GLU A 585 20.51 1.32 11.60
CA GLU A 585 20.39 2.08 12.84
C GLU A 585 20.41 1.15 14.05
N ALA A 586 19.66 0.05 14.01
CA ALA A 586 19.65 -0.95 15.09
C ALA A 586 21.05 -1.55 15.32
N ARG A 587 21.82 -1.81 14.24
CA ARG A 587 23.22 -2.25 14.34
C ARG A 587 24.09 -1.18 14.98
N ALA A 588 23.98 0.08 14.55
CA ALA A 588 24.76 1.17 15.10
C ALA A 588 24.51 1.33 16.61
N GLU A 589 23.26 1.19 17.06
CA GLU A 589 22.93 1.21 18.47
C GLU A 589 23.50 0.02 19.24
N LEU A 590 23.44 -1.19 18.69
CA LEU A 590 24.02 -2.39 19.29
C LEU A 590 25.54 -2.27 19.45
N VAL A 591 26.23 -1.77 18.43
CA VAL A 591 27.70 -1.57 18.46
C VAL A 591 28.10 -0.53 19.51
N LEU A 592 27.26 0.48 19.73
CA LEU A 592 27.51 1.54 20.71
C LEU A 592 27.02 1.20 22.13
N GLU A 593 26.28 0.11 22.33
CA GLU A 593 25.76 -0.31 23.64
C GLU A 593 26.86 -0.41 24.73
N PRO A 594 28.06 -0.98 24.46
CA PRO A 594 29.12 -1.07 25.46
C PRO A 594 29.60 0.27 26.02
N VAL A 595 29.56 1.34 25.21
CA VAL A 595 29.95 2.69 25.66
C VAL A 595 28.75 3.51 26.12
N ARG A 596 27.56 3.31 25.54
CA ARG A 596 26.34 4.06 25.88
C ARG A 596 25.72 3.63 27.21
N GLU A 597 25.76 2.34 27.56
CA GLU A 597 25.19 1.85 28.83
C GLU A 597 25.89 2.45 30.07
N PRO A 598 27.23 2.50 30.16
CA PRO A 598 27.91 3.22 31.24
C PRO A 598 27.52 4.69 31.34
N PHE A 599 27.38 5.37 30.19
CA PHE A 599 26.88 6.75 30.13
C PHE A 599 25.48 6.87 30.71
N TRP A 600 24.58 5.97 30.30
CA TRP A 600 23.21 5.93 30.79
C TRP A 600 23.15 5.75 32.30
N ARG A 601 23.93 4.81 32.84
CA ARG A 601 23.98 4.48 34.27
C ARG A 601 24.55 5.60 35.12
N LEU A 602 25.55 6.30 34.60
CA LEU A 602 26.07 7.51 35.22
C LEU A 602 25.02 8.64 35.22
N LEU A 603 24.27 8.77 34.12
CA LEU A 603 23.29 9.83 33.88
C LEU A 603 21.86 9.42 34.27
N GLU A 604 21.69 8.50 35.22
CA GLU A 604 20.36 8.17 35.73
C GLU A 604 19.80 9.31 36.62
N PRO A 605 18.48 9.58 36.59
CA PRO A 605 17.86 10.62 37.42
C PRO A 605 18.16 10.47 38.91
N ASP A 606 18.27 9.25 39.41
CA ASP A 606 18.53 8.98 40.84
C ASP A 606 19.96 9.39 41.22
N VAL A 607 20.94 9.22 40.32
CA VAL A 607 22.30 9.74 40.52
C VAL A 607 22.25 11.27 40.63
N VAL A 608 21.57 11.96 39.71
CA VAL A 608 21.45 13.43 39.75
C VAL A 608 20.73 13.91 41.02
N ARG A 609 19.63 13.25 41.42
CA ARG A 609 18.91 13.58 42.67
C ARG A 609 19.79 13.37 43.89
N SER A 610 20.57 12.29 43.93
CA SER A 610 21.50 12.04 45.04
C SER A 610 22.57 13.12 45.17
N LEU A 611 23.06 13.68 44.05
CA LEU A 611 23.99 14.82 44.07
C LEU A 611 23.33 16.09 44.60
N VAL A 612 22.07 16.35 44.23
CA VAL A 612 21.29 17.48 44.75
C VAL A 612 21.02 17.32 46.25
N GLU A 613 20.65 16.13 46.70
CA GLU A 613 20.46 15.81 48.13
C GLU A 613 21.76 15.97 48.92
N ALA A 614 22.89 15.50 48.39
CA ALA A 614 24.21 15.69 49.01
C ALA A 614 24.59 17.16 49.14
N ALA A 615 24.16 18.02 48.19
CA ALA A 615 24.36 19.47 48.26
C ALA A 615 23.41 20.17 49.26
N LEU A 616 22.28 19.54 49.61
CA LEU A 616 21.31 20.02 50.59
C LEU A 616 21.65 19.57 52.02
N ALA A 617 22.33 18.44 52.18
CA ALA A 617 22.70 17.89 53.48
C ALA A 617 23.64 18.82 54.27
N SER A 618 23.42 18.90 55.59
CA SER A 618 24.36 19.54 56.52
C SER A 618 25.63 18.71 56.66
N ALA A 619 26.76 19.33 57.01
CA ALA A 619 28.10 18.74 57.04
C ALA A 619 28.27 17.49 57.94
N SER A 620 27.24 17.08 58.68
CA SER A 620 27.22 15.90 59.53
C SER A 620 26.15 14.89 59.06
N GLY A 621 26.56 13.98 58.16
CA GLY A 621 25.93 12.66 58.02
C GLY A 621 24.82 12.50 56.98
N SER A 622 25.15 12.51 55.69
CA SER A 622 24.47 11.64 54.68
C SER A 622 25.21 11.51 53.34
N ALA A 623 26.25 12.31 53.06
CA ALA A 623 27.00 12.30 51.80
C ALA A 623 27.74 10.97 51.48
N ALA A 624 27.77 10.00 52.41
CA ALA A 624 28.49 8.74 52.25
C ALA A 624 27.79 7.69 51.36
N HIS A 625 26.48 7.80 51.10
CA HIS A 625 25.75 6.76 50.34
C HIS A 625 25.70 6.99 48.81
N ALA A 626 25.97 8.22 48.33
CA ALA A 626 26.00 8.54 46.89
C ALA A 626 27.39 8.37 46.24
N ALA A 627 28.46 8.38 47.04
CA ALA A 627 29.85 8.32 46.55
C ALA A 627 30.26 6.97 45.92
N PRO A 628 29.86 5.79 46.47
CA PRO A 628 30.33 4.51 45.93
C PRO A 628 29.75 4.15 44.56
N SER A 629 28.48 4.50 44.28
CA SER A 629 27.86 4.21 42.97
C SER A 629 28.38 5.14 41.87
N LEU A 630 28.67 6.41 42.21
CA LEU A 630 29.27 7.36 41.28
C LEU A 630 30.69 6.94 40.89
N GLU A 631 31.52 6.53 41.85
CA GLU A 631 32.88 6.04 41.56
C GLU A 631 32.87 4.79 40.68
N ALA A 632 31.99 3.82 40.98
CA ALA A 632 31.84 2.62 40.17
C ALA A 632 31.38 2.93 38.73
N ASN A 633 30.35 3.79 38.59
CA ASN A 633 29.85 4.18 37.27
C ASN A 633 30.87 5.02 36.48
N ALA A 634 31.62 5.90 37.15
CA ALA A 634 32.66 6.69 36.53
C ALA A 634 33.82 5.82 36.03
N ARG A 635 34.25 4.84 36.83
CA ARG A 635 35.29 3.89 36.43
C ARG A 635 34.84 3.02 35.26
N TRP A 636 33.63 2.48 35.34
CA TRP A 636 33.08 1.67 34.24
C TRP A 636 32.97 2.48 32.94
N LEU A 637 32.52 3.73 33.03
CA LEU A 637 32.51 4.62 31.88
C LEU A 637 33.91 4.87 31.33
N ALA A 638 34.90 5.13 32.18
CA ALA A 638 36.27 5.36 31.77
C ALA A 638 36.87 4.13 31.07
N GLU A 639 36.62 2.93 31.59
CA GLU A 639 37.04 1.66 30.98
C GLU A 639 36.41 1.47 29.58
N ALA A 640 35.09 1.65 29.48
CA ALA A 640 34.37 1.52 28.20
C ALA A 640 34.80 2.57 27.16
N ALA A 641 34.96 3.82 27.57
CA ALA A 641 35.42 4.90 26.70
C ALA A 641 36.87 4.69 26.24
N HIS A 642 37.73 4.15 27.11
CA HIS A 642 39.10 3.81 26.76
C HIS A 642 39.15 2.66 25.75
N GLU A 643 38.43 1.56 26.01
CA GLU A 643 38.38 0.39 25.13
C GLU A 643 37.82 0.74 23.74
N TYR A 644 36.70 1.47 23.70
CA TYR A 644 36.04 1.85 22.45
C TYR A 644 36.80 2.98 21.73
N GLY A 645 37.30 3.95 22.49
CA GLY A 645 38.03 5.12 21.98
C GLY A 645 39.42 4.81 21.46
N ALA A 646 40.13 3.83 22.01
CA ALA A 646 41.51 3.50 21.60
C ALA A 646 41.62 3.12 20.12
N ARG A 647 40.51 2.68 19.51
CA ARG A 647 40.42 2.33 18.09
C ARG A 647 40.33 3.56 17.17
N SER A 648 39.98 4.73 17.70
CA SER A 648 39.61 5.94 16.94
C SER A 648 40.50 7.16 17.20
N GLY A 649 41.55 7.02 18.00
CA GLY A 649 42.47 8.12 18.32
C GLY A 649 42.93 8.11 19.78
N PRO A 650 43.60 9.17 20.24
CA PRO A 650 44.07 9.25 21.62
C PRO A 650 42.89 9.21 22.61
N VAL A 651 43.11 8.59 23.77
CA VAL A 651 42.11 8.44 24.83
C VAL A 651 42.68 8.95 26.15
N THR A 652 41.82 9.49 27.00
CA THR A 652 42.17 9.79 28.38
C THR A 652 42.51 8.47 29.12
N PRO A 653 43.60 8.42 29.91
CA PRO A 653 43.89 7.28 30.78
C PRO A 653 42.71 6.99 31.71
N ILE A 654 42.40 5.69 31.93
CA ILE A 654 41.24 5.26 32.72
C ILE A 654 41.22 5.91 34.11
N GLU A 655 42.36 5.90 34.81
CA GLU A 655 42.47 6.47 36.15
C GLU A 655 42.34 8.00 36.15
N GLU A 656 42.87 8.70 35.14
CA GLU A 656 42.71 10.16 34.98
C GLU A 656 41.24 10.51 34.76
N PHE A 657 40.55 9.82 33.83
CA PHE A 657 39.14 10.08 33.55
C PHE A 657 38.27 9.81 34.79
N ALA A 658 38.37 8.63 35.39
CA ALA A 658 37.54 8.27 36.54
C ALA A 658 37.77 9.23 37.72
N ALA A 659 39.03 9.57 38.03
CA ALA A 659 39.37 10.48 39.11
C ALA A 659 38.85 11.91 38.84
N ASP A 660 39.05 12.43 37.63
CA ASP A 660 38.63 13.78 37.24
C ASP A 660 37.11 13.92 37.27
N LEU A 661 36.36 12.92 36.80
CA LEU A 661 34.91 12.94 36.83
C LEU A 661 34.39 13.00 38.28
N VAL A 662 34.91 12.12 39.15
CA VAL A 662 34.50 12.05 40.56
C VAL A 662 34.91 13.33 41.30
N ALA A 663 36.13 13.84 41.07
CA ALA A 663 36.62 15.08 41.67
C ALA A 663 35.74 16.28 41.26
N GLY A 664 35.44 16.41 39.97
CA GLY A 664 34.57 17.47 39.45
C GLY A 664 33.15 17.41 40.00
N ALA A 665 32.58 16.20 40.12
CA ALA A 665 31.25 16.02 40.69
C ALA A 665 31.21 16.37 42.19
N ARG A 666 32.24 15.98 42.96
CA ARG A 666 32.41 16.39 44.36
C ARG A 666 32.55 17.90 44.50
N ALA A 667 33.39 18.51 43.67
CA ALA A 667 33.56 19.96 43.63
C ALA A 667 32.24 20.69 43.37
N ALA A 668 31.43 20.21 42.41
CA ALA A 668 30.10 20.75 42.14
C ALA A 668 29.17 20.67 43.36
N VAL A 669 29.16 19.52 44.05
CA VAL A 669 28.37 19.33 45.28
C VAL A 669 28.83 20.27 46.40
N GLU A 670 30.14 20.41 46.63
CA GLU A 670 30.70 21.34 47.63
C GLU A 670 30.35 22.81 47.32
N LEU A 671 30.48 23.22 46.05
CA LEU A 671 30.12 24.55 45.59
C LEU A 671 28.63 24.83 45.83
N ALA A 672 27.75 23.88 45.48
CA ALA A 672 26.32 24.00 45.73
C ALA A 672 25.98 24.02 47.23
N ARG A 673 26.69 23.22 48.04
CA ARG A 673 26.54 23.20 49.50
C ARG A 673 26.94 24.53 50.13
N SER A 674 28.03 25.15 49.65
CA SER A 674 28.48 26.48 50.10
C SER A 674 27.50 27.63 49.81
N GLY A 675 26.43 27.36 49.04
CA GLY A 675 25.46 28.38 48.62
C GLY A 675 25.94 29.23 47.45
N SER A 676 26.93 28.76 46.69
CA SER A 676 27.42 29.46 45.51
C SER A 676 26.31 29.60 44.46
N THR A 677 26.04 30.83 44.03
CA THR A 677 25.09 31.09 42.93
C THR A 677 25.60 30.61 41.57
N ALA A 678 26.87 30.21 41.46
CA ALA A 678 27.45 29.66 40.24
C ALA A 678 27.06 28.20 39.99
N VAL A 679 26.80 27.43 41.06
CA VAL A 679 26.32 26.05 40.99
C VAL A 679 25.09 25.95 41.90
N PRO A 680 23.89 26.31 41.42
CA PRO A 680 22.68 26.22 42.22
C PRO A 680 22.35 24.76 42.57
N ARG A 681 21.62 24.56 43.68
CA ARG A 681 21.08 23.26 44.12
C ARG A 681 19.87 22.85 43.26
N HIS A 682 20.07 22.76 41.95
CA HIS A 682 19.03 22.52 40.96
C HIS A 682 19.36 21.28 40.09
N PRO A 683 18.40 20.36 39.88
CA PRO A 683 18.64 19.14 39.11
C PRO A 683 19.19 19.38 37.70
N ALA A 684 18.69 20.39 36.97
CA ALA A 684 19.19 20.71 35.63
C ALA A 684 20.68 21.09 35.62
N THR A 685 21.15 21.83 36.63
CA THR A 685 22.56 22.22 36.71
C THR A 685 23.45 21.03 37.04
N MET A 686 23.01 20.17 37.97
CA MET A 686 23.77 18.95 38.30
C MET A 686 23.79 17.95 37.13
N ALA A 687 22.67 17.80 36.42
CA ALA A 687 22.59 16.99 35.19
C ALA A 687 23.54 17.51 34.11
N PHE A 688 23.55 18.83 33.87
CA PHE A 688 24.47 19.47 32.93
C PHE A 688 25.93 19.23 33.30
N ILE A 689 26.32 19.50 34.56
CA ILE A 689 27.70 19.32 35.02
C ILE A 689 28.12 17.87 34.87
N LEU A 690 27.28 16.92 35.27
CA LEU A 690 27.59 15.50 35.18
C LEU A 690 27.74 15.04 33.73
N ALA A 691 26.85 15.48 32.82
CA ALA A 691 26.95 15.21 31.39
C ALA A 691 28.21 15.82 30.76
N TRP A 692 28.59 17.02 31.17
CA TRP A 692 29.83 17.66 30.73
C TRP A 692 31.08 16.95 31.28
N LEU A 693 31.10 16.55 32.55
CA LEU A 693 32.20 15.80 33.16
C LEU A 693 32.40 14.43 32.51
N ALA A 694 31.29 13.75 32.17
CA ALA A 694 31.31 12.50 31.44
C ALA A 694 31.79 12.71 29.99
N GLY A 695 31.29 13.75 29.32
CA GLY A 695 31.67 14.09 27.95
C GLY A 695 33.13 14.52 27.79
N ARG A 696 33.67 15.33 28.72
CA ARG A 696 35.06 15.84 28.61
C ARG A 696 36.11 14.73 28.65
N GLY A 697 35.82 13.63 29.35
CA GLY A 697 36.72 12.49 29.45
C GLY A 697 36.80 11.64 28.18
N LEU A 698 35.86 11.81 27.24
CA LEU A 698 35.87 11.13 25.95
C LEU A 698 36.99 11.58 25.02
N GLY A 699 37.62 12.72 25.29
CA GLY A 699 38.77 13.19 24.53
C GLY A 699 40.04 12.37 24.77
N GLY A 700 41.19 12.97 24.42
CA GLY A 700 42.51 12.45 24.71
C GLY A 700 43.60 13.30 24.07
N GLY A 701 44.86 13.02 24.40
CA GLY A 701 46.02 13.69 23.81
C GLY A 701 46.58 14.87 24.63
N PRO A 702 47.76 15.39 24.23
CA PRO A 702 48.48 16.41 25.00
C PRO A 702 47.97 17.84 24.80
N ASP A 703 47.31 18.14 23.67
CA ASP A 703 46.74 19.46 23.39
C ASP A 703 45.29 19.55 23.91
N VAL A 704 45.02 20.57 24.73
CA VAL A 704 43.70 20.80 25.36
C VAL A 704 42.62 21.16 24.34
N ALA A 705 42.95 21.90 23.29
CA ALA A 705 42.00 22.28 22.25
C ALA A 705 41.63 21.07 21.37
N ASP A 706 42.60 20.21 21.05
CA ASP A 706 42.33 18.95 20.36
C ASP A 706 41.53 17.99 21.23
N ARG A 707 41.82 17.92 22.54
CA ARG A 707 41.08 17.10 23.50
C ARG A 707 39.59 17.47 23.54
N GLY A 708 39.26 18.76 23.58
CA GLY A 708 37.88 19.26 23.60
C GLY A 708 37.11 18.97 22.30
N ARG A 709 37.75 19.19 21.14
CA ARG A 709 37.18 18.84 19.83
C ARG A 709 36.90 17.35 19.72
N LEU A 710 37.88 16.50 20.05
CA LEU A 710 37.73 15.05 19.99
C LEU A 710 36.64 14.54 20.95
N ALA A 711 36.51 15.15 22.14
CA ALA A 711 35.44 14.83 23.08
C ALA A 711 34.06 15.13 22.48
N SER A 712 33.88 16.29 21.84
CA SER A 712 32.64 16.67 21.17
C SER A 712 32.31 15.77 19.97
N GLU A 713 33.31 15.48 19.12
CA GLU A 713 33.16 14.57 17.98
C GLU A 713 32.72 13.17 18.43
N ARG A 714 33.33 12.62 19.50
CA ARG A 714 32.95 11.33 20.07
C ARG A 714 31.58 11.40 20.75
N PHE A 715 31.23 12.51 21.38
CA PHE A 715 29.91 12.71 21.97
C PHE A 715 28.78 12.56 20.93
N ASP A 716 29.01 13.09 19.72
CA ASP A 716 28.09 12.97 18.60
C ASP A 716 28.17 11.57 17.95
N ALA A 717 29.38 11.10 17.62
CA ALA A 717 29.60 9.83 16.93
C ALA A 717 29.12 8.63 17.74
N TRP A 718 29.21 8.69 19.08
CA TRP A 718 28.78 7.61 19.98
C TRP A 718 27.31 7.76 20.39
N ARG A 719 26.56 8.66 19.75
CA ARG A 719 25.12 8.89 19.97
C ARG A 719 24.79 9.11 21.45
N ILE A 720 25.55 9.98 22.12
CA ILE A 720 25.33 10.33 23.54
C ILE A 720 24.28 11.45 23.68
N VAL A 721 24.09 12.25 22.63
CA VAL A 721 23.04 13.29 22.54
C VAL A 721 21.67 12.80 23.04
N PRO A 722 21.10 11.67 22.55
CA PRO A 722 19.80 11.19 23.03
C PRO A 722 19.82 10.73 24.49
N VAL A 723 20.97 10.30 25.02
CA VAL A 723 21.12 9.87 26.43
C VAL A 723 20.91 11.07 27.36
N VAL A 724 21.58 12.19 27.08
CA VAL A 724 21.42 13.43 27.86
C VAL A 724 20.01 14.00 27.72
N ALA A 725 19.45 14.05 26.50
CA ALA A 725 18.08 14.50 26.30
C ALA A 725 17.06 13.66 27.10
N THR A 726 17.28 12.34 27.18
CA THR A 726 16.42 11.44 27.95
C THR A 726 16.56 11.63 29.46
N LEU A 727 17.76 11.91 29.97
CA LEU A 727 17.95 12.30 31.37
C LEU A 727 17.10 13.52 31.74
N TYR A 728 17.16 14.59 30.94
CA TYR A 728 16.37 15.81 31.20
C TYR A 728 14.87 15.56 31.20
N ARG A 729 14.38 14.79 30.23
CA ARG A 729 12.96 14.39 30.17
C ARG A 729 12.54 13.58 31.40
N ARG A 730 13.39 12.65 31.86
CA ARG A 730 13.12 11.85 33.07
C ARG A 730 13.24 12.65 34.38
N LEU A 731 13.91 13.79 34.36
CA LEU A 731 13.90 14.77 35.46
C LEU A 731 12.67 15.71 35.41
N GLY A 732 11.83 15.60 34.38
CA GLY A 732 10.59 16.37 34.23
C GLY A 732 10.72 17.66 33.41
N PHE A 733 11.82 17.86 32.68
CA PHE A 733 12.00 19.00 31.79
C PHE A 733 11.38 18.75 30.41
N ASP A 734 10.97 19.82 29.73
CA ASP A 734 10.44 19.77 28.37
C ASP A 734 11.54 19.53 27.31
N ASP A 735 11.12 19.16 26.10
CA ASP A 735 12.05 18.88 24.98
C ASP A 735 12.91 20.10 24.63
N ALA A 736 12.34 21.32 24.68
CA ALA A 736 13.08 22.54 24.39
C ALA A 736 14.25 22.77 25.37
N THR A 737 14.05 22.50 26.65
CA THR A 737 15.10 22.58 27.68
C THR A 737 16.11 21.45 27.53
N ALA A 738 15.65 20.23 27.26
CA ALA A 738 16.54 19.08 27.02
C ALA A 738 17.48 19.35 25.83
N ASP A 739 16.95 19.84 24.71
CA ASP A 739 17.73 20.16 23.52
C ASP A 739 18.74 21.28 23.78
N ARG A 740 18.34 22.37 24.45
CA ARG A 740 19.27 23.46 24.81
C ARG A 740 20.38 22.97 25.73
N ALA A 741 20.08 22.06 26.67
CA ALA A 741 21.08 21.51 27.57
C ALA A 741 22.10 20.62 26.82
N VAL A 742 21.63 19.77 25.91
CA VAL A 742 22.50 18.98 25.02
C VAL A 742 23.42 19.88 24.21
N ASP A 743 22.84 20.90 23.56
CA ASP A 743 23.58 21.87 22.75
C ASP A 743 24.63 22.62 23.59
N ALA A 744 24.28 23.00 24.82
CA ALA A 744 25.21 23.62 25.75
C ALA A 744 26.36 22.69 26.16
N VAL A 745 26.10 21.39 26.40
CA VAL A 745 27.16 20.40 26.68
C VAL A 745 28.11 20.32 25.50
N ARG A 746 27.59 20.10 24.28
CA ARG A 746 28.39 20.01 23.04
C ARG A 746 29.26 21.24 22.84
N ALA A 747 28.67 22.44 22.95
CA ALA A 747 29.42 23.68 22.81
C ALA A 747 30.53 23.83 23.86
N ILE A 748 30.24 23.53 25.13
CA ILE A 748 31.19 23.75 26.24
C ILE A 748 32.35 22.72 26.24
N LEU A 749 32.17 21.55 25.62
CA LEU A 749 33.26 20.59 25.40
C LEU A 749 34.37 21.18 24.52
N GLU A 750 34.03 21.98 23.51
CA GLU A 750 34.99 22.57 22.56
C GLU A 750 35.48 23.96 22.98
N LEU A 751 34.67 24.69 23.73
CA LEU A 751 34.97 26.08 24.07
C LEU A 751 36.20 26.20 25.00
N PRO A 752 37.09 27.17 24.74
CA PRO A 752 38.24 27.40 25.61
C PRO A 752 37.80 27.87 27.01
N ARG A 753 38.71 27.74 27.97
CA ARG A 753 38.53 28.28 29.32
C ARG A 753 38.27 29.78 29.29
N TRP A 754 37.58 30.29 30.32
CA TRP A 754 37.37 31.72 30.43
C TRP A 754 38.71 32.46 30.53
N PRO A 755 38.84 33.64 29.92
CA PRO A 755 40.04 34.45 30.04
C PRO A 755 40.27 34.82 31.52
N ALA A 756 41.52 34.83 31.96
CA ALA A 756 41.89 35.05 33.36
C ALA A 756 41.11 36.21 34.00
N VAL A 757 40.53 35.91 35.17
CA VAL A 757 39.51 36.69 35.91
C VAL A 757 40.03 38.04 36.44
N ARG A 758 41.24 38.48 36.06
CA ARG A 758 41.84 39.78 36.43
C ARG A 758 41.31 40.97 35.61
N ARG A 759 40.45 40.74 34.62
CA ARG A 759 39.82 41.79 33.80
C ARG A 759 38.51 42.28 34.43
N PRO A 760 38.11 43.54 34.20
CA PRO A 760 36.74 43.98 34.51
C PRO A 760 35.69 43.04 33.88
N ALA A 761 34.64 42.71 34.63
CA ALA A 761 33.65 41.69 34.23
C ALA A 761 33.07 41.92 32.81
N ALA A 762 32.79 43.17 32.44
CA ALA A 762 32.30 43.54 31.12
C ALA A 762 33.31 43.21 29.98
N LYS A 763 34.62 43.38 30.22
CA LYS A 763 35.66 43.05 29.23
C LYS A 763 35.85 41.55 29.08
N ALA A 764 35.73 40.79 30.18
CA ALA A 764 35.76 39.33 30.14
C ALA A 764 34.52 38.76 29.42
N ALA A 765 33.33 39.28 29.73
CA ALA A 765 32.09 38.92 29.05
C ALA A 765 32.14 39.20 27.54
N ALA A 766 32.63 40.38 27.14
CA ALA A 766 32.82 40.72 25.72
C ALA A 766 33.80 39.78 25.00
N ALA A 767 34.86 39.34 25.67
CA ALA A 767 35.82 38.39 25.11
C ALA A 767 35.19 37.00 24.93
N ILE A 768 34.47 36.49 25.94
CA ILE A 768 33.78 35.20 25.88
C ILE A 768 32.70 35.21 24.79
N ALA A 769 31.87 36.25 24.74
CA ALA A 769 30.84 36.41 23.71
C ALA A 769 31.44 36.40 22.30
N ARG A 770 32.62 37.02 22.10
CA ARG A 770 33.31 36.99 20.82
C ARG A 770 33.73 35.58 20.43
N THR A 771 34.32 34.84 21.37
CA THR A 771 34.67 33.43 21.17
C THR A 771 33.45 32.60 20.78
N TRP A 772 32.28 32.80 21.42
CA TRP A 772 31.06 32.07 21.07
C TRP A 772 30.56 32.39 19.67
N LEU A 773 30.67 33.64 19.22
CA LEU A 773 30.26 34.04 17.86
C LEU A 773 31.22 33.57 16.76
N GLU A 774 32.44 33.16 17.13
CA GLU A 774 33.47 32.63 16.22
C GLU A 774 33.49 31.10 16.21
N ALA A 775 33.07 30.44 17.30
CA ALA A 775 33.06 28.98 17.42
C ALA A 775 31.79 28.35 16.81
N PRO A 776 31.90 27.45 15.82
CA PRO A 776 30.75 26.79 15.19
C PRO A 776 29.81 26.08 16.18
N ALA A 777 30.35 25.31 17.13
CA ALA A 777 29.55 24.59 18.12
C ALA A 777 28.74 25.55 19.04
N ALA A 778 29.32 26.69 19.42
CA ALA A 778 28.61 27.69 20.21
C ALA A 778 27.54 28.41 19.38
N ARG A 779 27.78 28.68 18.09
CA ARG A 779 26.76 29.25 17.19
C ARG A 779 25.57 28.31 17.01
N GLN A 780 25.81 27.00 16.91
CA GLN A 780 24.75 26.00 16.89
C GLN A 780 23.96 26.02 18.21
N ALA A 781 24.65 26.04 19.35
CA ALA A 781 23.99 26.07 20.65
C ALA A 781 23.18 27.35 20.89
N LEU A 782 23.61 28.47 20.33
CA LEU A 782 22.88 29.73 20.33
C LEU A 782 21.73 29.78 19.31
N ARG A 783 21.54 28.72 18.52
CA ARG A 783 20.49 28.58 17.50
C ARG A 783 20.44 29.80 16.57
N ILE A 784 21.61 30.20 16.08
CA ILE A 784 21.73 31.37 15.22
C ILE A 784 21.02 31.08 13.88
N ASN A 785 20.04 31.92 13.54
CA ASN A 785 19.25 31.81 12.31
C ASN A 785 19.25 33.15 11.55
N GLU A 786 19.16 33.08 10.23
CA GLU A 786 19.06 34.26 9.36
C GLU A 786 17.58 34.61 9.11
N TRP A 787 17.22 35.87 9.35
CA TRP A 787 15.89 36.41 9.05
C TRP A 787 16.00 37.88 8.67
N ASP A 788 15.39 38.23 7.53
CA ASP A 788 15.39 39.59 6.96
C ASP A 788 16.81 40.19 6.76
N GLY A 789 17.73 39.36 6.25
CA GLY A 789 19.12 39.75 5.98
C GLY A 789 19.97 40.03 7.23
N ALA A 790 19.51 39.61 8.42
CA ALA A 790 20.25 39.71 9.67
C ALA A 790 20.29 38.37 10.42
N GLU A 791 21.37 38.13 11.16
CA GLU A 791 21.50 36.96 12.03
C GLU A 791 20.96 37.25 13.44
N TRP A 792 20.12 36.35 13.94
CA TRP A 792 19.48 36.39 15.25
C TRP A 792 19.90 35.17 16.07
N PHE A 793 20.03 35.32 17.39
CA PHE A 793 20.29 34.21 18.30
C PHE A 793 19.16 34.04 19.33
N ASP A 794 18.96 32.82 19.80
CA ASP A 794 17.90 32.48 20.76
C ASP A 794 18.26 33.01 22.17
N GLY A 795 17.33 33.76 22.78
CA GLY A 795 17.55 34.41 24.07
C GLY A 795 17.63 33.43 25.25
N ASP A 796 16.85 32.35 25.22
CA ASP A 796 16.88 31.32 26.26
C ASP A 796 18.16 30.49 26.15
N ALA A 797 18.57 30.15 24.93
CA ALA A 797 19.83 29.46 24.65
C ALA A 797 21.05 30.30 25.06
N TRP A 798 21.01 31.62 24.86
CA TRP A 798 22.04 32.53 25.37
C TRP A 798 22.13 32.53 26.89
N ALA A 799 20.98 32.61 27.57
CA ALA A 799 20.92 32.60 29.04
C ALA A 799 21.38 31.24 29.62
N GLU A 800 20.99 30.14 28.99
CA GLU A 800 21.38 28.78 29.33
C GLU A 800 22.89 28.58 29.15
N LEU A 801 23.45 28.90 27.97
CA LEU A 801 24.88 28.78 27.71
C LEU A 801 25.73 29.61 28.68
N ALA A 802 25.25 30.78 29.08
CA ALA A 802 25.89 31.61 30.12
C ALA A 802 25.80 31.01 31.52
N GLY A 803 24.68 30.37 31.88
CA GLY A 803 24.54 29.65 33.14
C GLY A 803 25.43 28.40 33.21
N SER A 804 25.37 27.58 32.17
CA SER A 804 26.13 26.35 32.02
C SER A 804 27.64 26.61 31.96
N SER A 805 28.08 27.64 31.25
CA SER A 805 29.49 28.05 31.22
C SER A 805 29.98 28.56 32.59
N LEU A 806 29.13 29.26 33.36
CA LEU A 806 29.46 29.68 34.72
C LEU A 806 29.63 28.48 35.65
N ALA A 807 28.74 27.49 35.55
CA ALA A 807 28.82 26.28 36.35
C ALA A 807 30.12 25.51 36.07
N VAL A 808 30.49 25.35 34.79
CA VAL A 808 31.77 24.75 34.39
C VAL A 808 32.98 25.52 34.92
N GLU A 809 32.98 26.85 34.81
CA GLU A 809 34.10 27.67 35.30
C GLU A 809 34.25 27.57 36.81
N ALA A 810 33.14 27.54 37.56
CA ALA A 810 33.18 27.38 39.01
C ALA A 810 33.75 26.01 39.41
N VAL A 811 33.37 24.94 38.72
CA VAL A 811 33.92 23.59 38.96
C VAL A 811 35.43 23.57 38.66
N ARG A 812 35.88 24.14 37.54
CA ARG A 812 37.32 24.23 37.20
C ARG A 812 38.13 24.98 38.25
N LEU A 813 37.63 26.10 38.75
CA LEU A 813 38.27 26.85 39.84
C LEU A 813 38.38 26.02 41.12
N ALA A 814 37.41 25.15 41.39
CA ALA A 814 37.43 24.28 42.56
C ALA A 814 38.39 23.10 42.38
N GLU A 815 38.47 22.51 41.18
CA GLU A 815 39.47 21.48 40.84
C GLU A 815 40.92 21.99 40.96
N GLU A 816 41.13 23.30 40.74
CA GLU A 816 42.44 23.95 40.88
C GLU A 816 42.73 24.48 42.29
N ASP A 817 41.86 24.22 43.27
CA ASP A 817 41.91 24.81 44.62
C ASP A 817 41.97 26.36 44.64
N THR A 818 41.42 27.01 43.61
CA THR A 818 41.38 28.48 43.46
C THR A 818 39.97 29.08 43.61
N ALA A 819 38.95 28.28 43.93
CA ALA A 819 37.55 28.68 44.13
C ALA A 819 37.30 29.49 45.42
N THR A 820 38.08 30.55 45.64
CA THR A 820 37.83 31.50 46.74
C THR A 820 36.48 32.20 46.55
N PRO A 821 35.83 32.67 47.63
CA PRO A 821 34.60 33.46 47.52
C PRO A 821 34.74 34.69 46.60
N ALA A 822 35.95 35.26 46.50
CA ALA A 822 36.23 36.38 45.59
C ALA A 822 36.29 35.94 44.12
N ALA A 823 36.93 34.80 43.82
CA ALA A 823 36.98 34.24 42.47
C ALA A 823 35.58 33.86 41.98
N LEU A 824 34.79 33.15 42.80
CA LEU A 824 33.41 32.77 42.48
C LEU A 824 32.50 33.98 42.26
N ARG A 825 32.60 35.02 43.11
CA ARG A 825 31.88 36.29 42.91
C ARG A 825 32.26 36.94 41.58
N THR A 826 33.53 36.90 41.21
CA THR A 826 33.98 37.51 39.96
C THR A 826 33.46 36.74 38.75
N ALA A 827 33.51 35.40 38.77
CA ALA A 827 32.90 34.56 37.75
C ALA A 827 31.39 34.83 37.62
N SER A 828 30.65 34.90 38.74
CA SER A 828 29.23 35.26 38.73
C SER A 828 28.97 36.65 38.14
N ASN A 829 29.84 37.63 38.39
CA ASN A 829 29.73 38.96 37.78
C ASN A 829 29.99 38.95 36.27
N VAL A 830 30.93 38.12 35.79
CA VAL A 830 31.16 37.90 34.36
C VAL A 830 29.91 37.27 33.71
N ALA A 831 29.33 36.24 34.32
CA ALA A 831 28.11 35.61 33.83
C ALA A 831 26.91 36.57 33.80
N LYS A 832 26.75 37.43 34.81
CA LYS A 832 25.73 38.49 34.83
C LYS A 832 25.93 39.47 33.67
N ALA A 833 27.18 39.88 33.43
CA ALA A 833 27.51 40.74 32.29
C ALA A 833 27.24 40.03 30.94
N LEU A 834 27.55 38.73 30.81
CA LEU A 834 27.22 37.92 29.63
C LEU A 834 25.70 37.88 29.38
N ARG A 835 24.90 37.57 30.41
CA ARG A 835 23.43 37.53 30.30
C ARG A 835 22.85 38.88 29.88
N ALA A 836 23.44 39.99 30.31
CA ALA A 836 23.00 41.33 29.93
C ALA A 836 23.28 41.69 28.45
N LEU A 837 24.26 41.06 27.80
CA LEU A 837 24.59 41.32 26.39
C LEU A 837 23.48 40.88 25.42
N GLY A 838 22.73 39.83 25.75
CA GLY A 838 21.62 39.33 24.92
C GLY A 838 20.54 40.40 24.70
N PRO A 839 19.84 40.84 25.76
CA PRO A 839 18.85 41.91 25.67
C PRO A 839 19.44 43.23 25.15
N ALA A 840 20.67 43.59 25.54
CA ALA A 840 21.30 44.84 25.12
C ALA A 840 21.61 44.91 23.61
N SER A 841 21.70 43.75 22.94
CA SER A 841 21.89 43.65 21.49
C SER A 841 20.58 43.38 20.73
N ASN A 842 19.43 43.39 21.43
CA ASN A 842 18.15 42.92 20.90
C ASN A 842 18.26 41.52 20.26
N TYR A 843 19.14 40.67 20.79
CA TYR A 843 19.41 39.33 20.29
C TYR A 843 19.89 39.24 18.83
N ARG A 844 20.43 40.35 18.29
CA ARG A 844 21.02 40.39 16.94
C ARG A 844 22.54 40.24 16.99
N VAL A 845 23.09 39.41 16.12
CA VAL A 845 24.53 39.14 16.06
C VAL A 845 25.33 40.38 15.67
N ASP A 846 24.86 41.17 14.70
CA ASP A 846 25.53 42.39 14.25
C ASP A 846 25.63 43.46 15.35
N SER A 847 24.54 43.66 16.08
CA SER A 847 24.43 44.58 17.22
C SER A 847 25.30 44.10 18.38
N LEU A 848 25.31 42.79 18.65
CA LEU A 848 26.19 42.19 19.64
C LEU A 848 27.66 42.40 19.26
N ARG A 849 28.07 42.11 18.02
CA ARG A 849 29.43 42.37 17.51
C ARG A 849 29.84 43.83 17.66
N GLY A 850 28.93 44.77 17.36
CA GLY A 850 29.15 46.20 17.55
C GLY A 850 29.41 46.59 19.01
N SER A 851 28.73 45.95 19.96
CA SER A 851 28.87 46.24 21.40
C SER A 851 30.13 45.65 22.05
N ILE A 852 30.67 44.55 21.52
CA ILE A 852 31.82 43.81 22.09
C ILE A 852 33.16 44.12 21.39
N THR A 853 33.15 44.95 20.35
CA THR A 853 34.35 45.40 19.63
C THR A 853 34.89 46.70 20.26
N PRO A 854 36.19 46.79 20.63
CA PRO A 854 36.73 48.01 21.21
C PRO A 854 36.66 49.16 20.21
N ARG A 855 36.07 50.31 20.60
CA ARG A 855 36.12 51.55 19.80
C ARG A 855 37.57 51.98 19.61
N SER A 856 38.05 52.03 18.36
CA SER A 856 39.30 52.71 18.03
C SER A 856 39.15 54.20 18.34
N THR A 857 40.08 54.75 19.10
CA THR A 857 40.13 56.18 19.40
C THR A 857 40.61 56.91 18.13
N PRO A 858 39.95 57.98 17.65
CA PRO A 858 40.49 58.75 16.53
C PRO A 858 41.77 59.48 16.95
N PRO A 859 42.74 59.70 16.04
CA PRO A 859 44.00 60.34 16.39
C PRO A 859 43.75 61.78 16.85
N SER A 860 44.44 62.16 17.94
CA SER A 860 44.37 63.48 18.53
C SER A 860 44.76 64.56 17.51
N ARG A 861 43.90 65.57 17.34
CA ARG A 861 44.27 66.80 16.65
C ARG A 861 45.42 67.47 17.41
N GLY A 862 46.57 67.58 16.75
CA GLY A 862 47.72 68.32 17.23
C GLY A 862 47.36 69.76 17.57
N ARG A 863 47.79 70.21 18.75
CA ARG A 863 47.91 71.63 19.09
C ARG A 863 49.11 72.21 18.35
N ARG A 864 48.90 73.38 17.75
CA ARG A 864 49.96 74.26 17.22
C ARG A 864 50.96 74.62 18.34
N GLY A 865 52.24 74.55 17.97
CA GLY A 865 53.38 75.24 18.55
C GLY A 865 54.37 75.42 17.41
#